data_AF-A0A8H3L6Y0-F1
#
_entry.id   AF-A0A8H3L6Y0-F1
#
_cell.length_a   1.000
_cell.length_b   1.000
_cell.length_c   1.000
_cell.angle_alpha   90.00
_cell.angle_beta   90.00
_cell.angle_gamma   90.00
#
_symmetry.space_group_name_H-M   'P 1'
#
loop_
_entity.id
_entity.type
_entity.pdbx_description
1 polymer ?
#
loop_
_entity_poly.entity_id
_entity_poly.type
_entity_poly.pdbx_seq_one_letter_code
_entity_poly.pdbx_strand_id
1 'polypeptide(L)'
;MISSQAYIDDVSWITDTSYKLESILQIADEFNRLNNIQINPDKFALMTNDTNALKDKFIKLNFGSHVQEIQLIRPTESDRILGAWMNLDFSKVYVFNQCKNIIAGYNKIIRNKQLTDNMMRYIYNAVIIPSIEYISQHTILNDKQVAAPNILAHTLFKKKTNLVMTIPNCMIHSSLGYAIKDISAIQLQRQVTRLHNQLKNKGLLGMLSQLSIIRLQQETLSVNNVLTGWSIHLKDLKIKFNLIASTLTIMYDNNLTCQSNIKRKIMGGQLPITQVLNSDLLFKDRLNYHLYRHNIYFLSQIMAADGLRLLTYSDFDKLDSSHFDHILSNDQTPIVEHWIHNINDDSISPSIQAPVLIKCTGCELKDIQPRSKRKTANNRCLLFIDKKKTINVKAQSIQDAYILDFLVFEYIAMIENRIKYSTTNAQEALVRSMLDFFHPTLLRNQLRNIQDTVKGQSSLTIYTDGSFKRHSNTSVMMGSAFKIIETNSIFQCQIQENPSVIKAELMAMIMALLCLDKGTRVTICTDSQIIINQFSKINTLSILAVQRLKLQYSILWILFIKLIRFKDLIMTLQKVKAHDSDDHSNIVDKLAKEACSKECLVIDPKLLAHNGTICWNHKPMERNITLMVKDIKETQYIEQFFMLNRNRYFTSPSDLELFDCWRCALCNTELETYQHLWSCSATQNIRAEIVHNSKAQLFNLISPFIQDKIDIDHNDIFTNIDNLDFWNSSNIGILCLVKGIIPKSFSEFLKELKIPEQSIYKIMREVINTLVLQFKHLIWEHRNVYQVKLE
;
A
#
# COMPACT_ATOMS: atom_id res chain seq x y z
N MET A 1 -15.74 19.62 14.38
CA MET A 1 -14.73 19.89 13.31
C MET A 1 -13.48 20.42 13.99
N ILE A 2 -12.26 20.14 13.51
CA ILE A 2 -11.04 20.70 14.12
C ILE A 2 -11.04 22.21 13.82
N SER A 3 -11.23 23.04 14.84
CA SER A 3 -11.40 24.49 14.71
C SER A 3 -10.07 25.24 14.56
N SER A 4 -8.93 24.59 14.83
CA SER A 4 -7.62 25.20 14.74
C SER A 4 -6.46 24.22 14.64
N GLN A 5 -5.35 24.70 14.09
CA GLN A 5 -4.05 24.06 14.09
C GLN A 5 -3.01 25.08 14.57
N ALA A 6 -2.14 24.69 15.49
CA ALA A 6 -1.03 25.53 15.95
C ALA A 6 0.27 24.73 15.94
N TYR A 7 1.33 25.35 15.44
CA TYR A 7 2.69 24.83 15.51
C TYR A 7 3.66 25.97 15.79
N ILE A 8 4.17 26.01 17.03
CA ILE A 8 4.98 27.14 17.54
C ILE A 8 4.17 28.44 17.44
N ASP A 9 4.56 29.36 16.55
CA ASP A 9 3.94 30.66 16.30
C ASP A 9 2.96 30.62 15.11
N ASP A 10 3.06 29.62 14.23
CA ASP A 10 2.17 29.45 13.09
C ASP A 10 0.82 28.86 13.55
N VAL A 11 -0.22 29.70 13.58
CA VAL A 11 -1.59 29.31 13.90
C VAL A 11 -2.50 29.45 12.69
N SER A 12 -3.26 28.41 12.40
CA SER A 12 -4.28 28.38 11.35
C SER A 12 -5.66 28.11 11.95
N TRP A 13 -6.61 28.97 11.66
CA TRP A 13 -8.00 28.85 12.12
C TRP A 13 -8.91 28.42 10.97
N ILE A 14 -9.88 27.56 11.24
CA ILE A 14 -10.88 27.13 10.26
C ILE A 14 -12.26 27.43 10.83
N THR A 15 -12.99 28.33 10.16
CA THR A 15 -14.34 28.76 10.56
C THR A 15 -15.30 28.66 9.39
N ASP A 16 -16.59 28.55 9.71
CA ASP A 16 -17.68 28.51 8.72
C ASP A 16 -18.18 29.91 8.32
N THR A 17 -17.88 30.93 9.13
CA THR A 17 -18.38 32.30 8.98
C THR A 17 -17.30 33.30 9.39
N SER A 18 -17.33 34.48 8.77
CA SER A 18 -16.45 35.61 9.11
C SER A 18 -16.69 36.10 10.54
N TYR A 19 -17.95 36.14 10.99
CA TYR A 19 -18.29 36.55 12.36
C TYR A 19 -17.60 35.68 13.43
N LYS A 20 -17.63 34.34 13.27
CA LYS A 20 -16.92 33.45 14.20
C LYS A 20 -15.41 33.63 14.13
N LEU A 21 -14.87 33.92 12.94
CA LEU A 21 -13.45 34.24 12.80
C LEU A 21 -13.10 35.49 13.61
N GLU A 22 -13.85 36.58 13.46
CA GLU A 22 -13.62 37.83 14.22
C GLU A 22 -13.71 37.62 15.73
N SER A 23 -14.68 36.81 16.20
CA SER A 23 -14.78 36.46 17.62
C SER A 23 -13.54 35.72 18.13
N ILE A 24 -13.00 34.78 17.34
CA ILE A 24 -11.75 34.08 17.68
C ILE A 24 -10.56 35.04 17.66
N LEU A 25 -10.47 35.93 16.67
CA LEU A 25 -9.40 36.92 16.55
C LEU A 25 -9.42 37.92 17.72
N GLN A 26 -10.60 38.30 18.21
CA GLN A 26 -10.75 39.13 19.42
C GLN A 26 -10.16 38.43 20.66
N ILE A 27 -10.52 37.17 20.88
CA ILE A 27 -9.98 36.39 22.02
C ILE A 27 -8.46 36.22 21.88
N ALA A 28 -7.97 35.95 20.66
CA ALA A 28 -6.55 35.81 20.39
C ALA A 28 -5.78 37.11 20.65
N ASP A 29 -6.34 38.26 20.29
CA ASP A 29 -5.76 39.57 20.57
C ASP A 29 -5.64 39.85 22.07
N GLU A 30 -6.71 39.61 22.84
CA GLU A 30 -6.70 39.75 24.30
C GLU A 30 -5.63 38.85 24.93
N PHE A 31 -5.55 37.58 24.50
CA PHE A 31 -4.53 36.65 24.97
C PHE A 31 -3.10 37.13 24.64
N ASN A 32 -2.86 37.59 23.41
CA ASN A 32 -1.54 38.06 23.00
C ASN A 32 -1.13 39.32 23.75
N ARG A 33 -2.06 40.26 23.98
CA ARG A 33 -1.83 41.45 24.82
C ARG A 33 -1.51 41.10 26.27
N LEU A 34 -2.25 40.16 26.86
CA LEU A 34 -1.98 39.68 28.24
C LEU A 34 -0.60 39.04 28.39
N ASN A 35 -0.11 38.37 27.34
CA ASN A 35 1.18 37.66 27.36
C ASN A 35 2.33 38.46 26.73
N ASN A 36 2.13 39.73 26.37
CA ASN A 36 3.12 40.57 25.68
C ASN A 36 3.70 39.94 24.39
N ILE A 37 2.84 39.27 23.61
CA ILE A 37 3.20 38.65 22.33
C ILE A 37 2.88 39.64 21.20
N GLN A 38 3.90 39.99 20.41
CA GLN A 38 3.71 40.82 19.23
C GLN A 38 3.45 39.95 17.99
N ILE A 39 2.35 40.19 17.31
CA ILE A 39 1.98 39.47 16.09
C ILE A 39 2.52 40.20 14.86
N ASN A 40 2.74 39.47 13.76
CA ASN A 40 3.18 40.03 12.47
C ASN A 40 2.02 39.97 11.45
N PRO A 41 1.27 41.08 11.24
CA PRO A 41 0.11 41.09 10.35
C PRO A 41 0.45 40.88 8.87
N ASP A 42 1.68 41.19 8.44
CA ASP A 42 2.10 41.03 7.04
C ASP A 42 2.14 39.56 6.60
N LYS A 43 2.17 38.63 7.57
CA LYS A 43 2.10 37.19 7.32
C LYS A 43 0.67 36.65 7.28
N PHE A 44 -0.33 37.45 7.60
CA PHE A 44 -1.71 36.98 7.62
C PHE A 44 -2.22 36.79 6.20
N ALA A 45 -2.81 35.63 5.97
CA ALA A 45 -3.46 35.27 4.73
C ALA A 45 -4.78 34.59 5.02
N LEU A 46 -5.79 34.88 4.20
CA LEU A 46 -7.11 34.26 4.29
C LEU A 46 -7.46 33.55 2.99
N MET A 47 -7.75 32.25 3.11
CA MET A 47 -8.39 31.47 2.04
C MET A 47 -9.89 31.40 2.32
N THR A 48 -10.71 31.76 1.32
CA THR A 48 -12.17 31.68 1.43
C THR A 48 -12.81 31.11 0.17
N ASN A 49 -13.91 30.40 0.34
CA ASN A 49 -14.79 29.94 -0.73
C ASN A 49 -15.96 30.92 -0.99
N ASP A 50 -16.04 32.03 -0.25
CA ASP A 50 -17.04 33.08 -0.48
C ASP A 50 -16.72 33.86 -1.76
N THR A 51 -17.52 33.65 -2.79
CA THR A 51 -17.38 34.31 -4.10
C THR A 51 -17.55 35.81 -4.04
N ASN A 52 -18.25 36.35 -3.04
CA ASN A 52 -18.42 37.79 -2.89
C ASN A 52 -17.15 38.43 -2.33
N ALA A 53 -16.57 37.85 -1.29
CA ALA A 53 -15.29 38.30 -0.71
C ALA A 53 -14.16 38.26 -1.75
N LEU A 54 -14.13 37.25 -2.62
CA LEU A 54 -13.10 37.06 -3.65
C LEU A 54 -13.09 38.10 -4.78
N LYS A 55 -14.05 39.04 -4.81
CA LYS A 55 -14.02 40.18 -5.75
C LYS A 55 -12.89 41.16 -5.41
N ASP A 56 -12.57 41.28 -4.14
CA ASP A 56 -11.53 42.15 -3.62
C ASP A 56 -10.22 41.38 -3.41
N LYS A 57 -9.08 42.10 -3.42
CA LYS A 57 -7.76 41.51 -3.12
C LYS A 57 -7.48 41.36 -1.62
N PHE A 58 -8.18 42.15 -0.81
CA PHE A 58 -8.01 42.21 0.62
C PHE A 58 -9.38 42.23 1.29
N ILE A 59 -9.45 41.65 2.48
CA ILE A 59 -10.63 41.74 3.34
C ILE A 59 -10.25 42.51 4.61
N LYS A 60 -11.18 43.32 5.10
CA LYS A 60 -11.05 44.00 6.38
C LYS A 60 -11.78 43.19 7.43
N LEU A 61 -11.06 42.71 8.44
CA LEU A 61 -11.61 41.94 9.54
C LEU A 61 -11.30 42.64 10.87
N ASN A 62 -12.25 42.53 11.81
CA ASN A 62 -12.05 43.00 13.18
C ASN A 62 -11.08 42.06 13.92
N PHE A 63 -10.00 42.63 14.44
CA PHE A 63 -9.01 41.95 15.26
C PHE A 63 -8.94 42.68 16.61
N GLY A 64 -9.73 42.22 17.57
CA GLY A 64 -9.87 42.93 18.84
C GLY A 64 -10.46 44.33 18.66
N SER A 65 -9.73 45.36 19.09
CA SER A 65 -10.15 46.77 18.99
C SER A 65 -9.72 47.48 17.71
N HIS A 66 -9.06 46.79 16.76
CA HIS A 66 -8.60 47.39 15.51
C HIS A 66 -9.06 46.58 14.29
N VAL A 67 -9.17 47.24 13.14
CA VAL A 67 -9.48 46.60 11.86
C VAL A 67 -8.18 46.27 11.15
N GLN A 68 -7.98 44.99 10.82
CA GLN A 68 -6.81 44.53 10.08
C GLN A 68 -7.19 44.23 8.63
N GLU A 69 -6.39 44.72 7.69
CA GLU A 69 -6.49 44.35 6.28
C GLU A 69 -5.67 43.07 6.05
N ILE A 70 -6.32 42.03 5.52
CA ILE A 70 -5.73 40.70 5.32
C ILE A 70 -5.78 40.35 3.84
N GLN A 71 -4.67 39.84 3.31
CA GLN A 71 -4.59 39.41 1.92
C GLN A 71 -5.49 38.20 1.68
N LEU A 72 -6.36 38.30 0.67
CA LEU A 72 -7.16 37.18 0.19
C LEU A 72 -6.35 36.35 -0.80
N ILE A 73 -6.28 35.04 -0.54
CA ILE A 73 -5.67 34.07 -1.44
C ILE A 73 -6.77 33.46 -2.29
N ARG A 74 -6.63 33.60 -3.62
CA ARG A 74 -7.63 33.08 -4.56
C ARG A 74 -7.69 31.55 -4.47
N PRO A 75 -8.84 30.92 -4.77
CA PRO A 75 -8.97 29.46 -4.72
C PRO A 75 -7.94 28.69 -5.57
N THR A 76 -7.48 29.30 -6.67
CA THR A 76 -6.45 28.76 -7.57
C THR A 76 -5.02 28.95 -7.07
N GLU A 77 -4.81 29.93 -6.19
CA GLU A 77 -3.50 30.28 -5.63
C GLU A 77 -3.21 29.41 -4.41
N SER A 78 -1.92 29.13 -4.18
CA SER A 78 -1.50 28.25 -3.09
C SER A 78 -0.79 29.04 -2.01
N ASP A 79 -1.04 28.68 -0.76
CA ASP A 79 -0.29 29.18 0.39
C ASP A 79 0.39 28.05 1.15
N ARG A 80 1.39 28.42 1.95
CA ARG A 80 2.28 27.50 2.63
C ARG A 80 1.88 27.34 4.09
N ILE A 81 1.34 26.18 4.44
CA ILE A 81 1.04 25.79 5.82
C ILE A 81 2.07 24.74 6.26
N LEU A 82 2.91 25.09 7.23
CA LEU A 82 4.02 24.25 7.72
C LEU A 82 4.91 23.69 6.60
N GLY A 83 5.15 24.47 5.55
CA GLY A 83 5.96 24.06 4.40
C GLY A 83 5.23 23.20 3.36
N ALA A 84 3.98 22.80 3.59
CA ALA A 84 3.12 22.18 2.59
C ALA A 84 2.27 23.24 1.89
N TRP A 85 2.18 23.14 0.57
CA TRP A 85 1.40 24.09 -0.23
C TRP A 85 -0.02 23.59 -0.42
N MET A 86 -1.00 24.43 -0.07
CA MET A 86 -2.43 24.11 -0.15
C MET A 86 -3.16 25.19 -0.95
N ASN A 87 -4.17 24.80 -1.70
CA ASN A 87 -5.10 25.70 -2.38
C ASN A 87 -6.51 25.10 -2.32
N LEU A 88 -7.53 25.95 -2.43
CA LEU A 88 -8.92 25.53 -2.28
C LEU A 88 -9.43 24.73 -3.49
N ASP A 89 -8.90 24.98 -4.68
CA ASP A 89 -9.31 24.28 -5.91
C ASP A 89 -8.65 22.90 -6.09
N PHE A 90 -7.75 22.51 -5.18
CA PHE A 90 -6.86 21.34 -5.31
C PHE A 90 -6.12 21.31 -6.67
N SER A 91 -5.78 22.49 -7.19
CA SER A 91 -4.97 22.65 -8.39
C SER A 91 -3.58 22.08 -8.16
N LYS A 92 -3.19 21.12 -9.01
CA LYS A 92 -1.89 20.44 -8.93
C LYS A 92 -0.77 21.26 -9.57
N VAL A 93 -1.11 22.30 -10.34
CA VAL A 93 -0.18 23.04 -11.22
C VAL A 93 0.96 23.67 -10.42
N TYR A 94 0.63 24.34 -9.31
CA TYR A 94 1.61 25.01 -8.48
C TYR A 94 2.61 24.01 -7.89
N VAL A 95 2.11 22.98 -7.20
CA VAL A 95 2.94 21.93 -6.57
C VAL A 95 3.79 21.20 -7.61
N PHE A 96 3.23 20.87 -8.77
CA PHE A 96 3.96 20.27 -9.89
C PHE A 96 5.11 21.16 -10.37
N ASN A 97 4.88 22.47 -10.55
CA ASN A 97 5.91 23.41 -10.95
C ASN A 97 7.00 23.56 -9.87
N GLN A 98 6.63 23.54 -8.60
CA GLN A 98 7.60 23.54 -7.49
C GLN A 98 8.51 22.32 -7.53
N CYS A 99 7.95 21.11 -7.72
CA CYS A 99 8.75 19.89 -7.87
C CYS A 99 9.77 20.02 -9.02
N LYS A 100 9.35 20.59 -10.16
CA LYS A 100 10.26 20.85 -11.29
C LYS A 100 11.34 21.88 -10.95
N ASN A 101 10.96 22.98 -10.30
CA ASN A 101 11.87 24.07 -9.95
C ASN A 101 12.95 23.62 -8.95
N ILE A 102 12.60 22.76 -7.99
CA ILE A 102 13.55 22.18 -7.03
C ILE A 102 14.61 21.36 -7.77
N ILE A 103 14.20 20.42 -8.62
CA ILE A 103 15.15 19.62 -9.41
C ILE A 103 15.99 20.52 -10.30
N ALA A 104 15.38 21.49 -10.98
CA ALA A 104 16.09 22.42 -11.85
C ALA A 104 17.13 23.27 -11.08
N GLY A 105 16.80 23.72 -9.87
CA GLY A 105 17.68 24.47 -8.98
C GLY A 105 18.89 23.64 -8.56
N TYR A 106 18.67 22.43 -8.04
CA TYR A 106 19.77 21.52 -7.71
C TYR A 106 20.61 21.15 -8.94
N ASN A 107 19.96 20.91 -10.08
CA ASN A 107 20.64 20.60 -11.33
C ASN A 107 21.54 21.74 -11.80
N LYS A 108 21.15 23.00 -11.58
CA LYS A 108 21.99 24.17 -11.87
C LYS A 108 23.26 24.18 -11.00
N ILE A 109 23.13 23.85 -9.72
CA ILE A 109 24.26 23.79 -8.77
C ILE A 109 25.21 22.64 -9.13
N ILE A 110 24.66 21.48 -9.50
CA ILE A 110 25.41 20.25 -9.75
C ILE A 110 26.15 20.28 -11.10
N ARG A 111 25.59 20.96 -12.10
CA ARG A 111 26.06 20.94 -13.50
C ARG A 111 27.58 21.06 -13.63
N ASN A 112 28.16 22.05 -12.97
CA ASN A 112 29.57 22.39 -13.12
C ASN A 112 30.48 21.74 -12.06
N LYS A 113 29.93 20.95 -11.12
CA LYS A 113 30.70 20.31 -10.06
C LYS A 113 31.25 18.96 -10.51
N GLN A 114 32.49 18.64 -10.17
CA GLN A 114 33.04 17.29 -10.38
C GLN A 114 32.45 16.35 -9.33
N LEU A 115 31.56 15.45 -9.74
CA LEU A 115 30.86 14.51 -8.87
C LEU A 115 30.89 13.12 -9.48
N THR A 116 31.07 12.11 -8.63
CA THR A 116 30.89 10.70 -9.02
C THR A 116 29.40 10.35 -9.10
N ASP A 117 29.10 9.24 -9.76
CA ASP A 117 27.77 8.64 -9.81
C ASP A 117 27.22 8.33 -8.41
N ASN A 118 28.05 7.85 -7.50
CA ASN A 118 27.69 7.58 -6.10
C ASN A 118 27.32 8.85 -5.33
N MET A 119 28.06 9.95 -5.52
CA MET A 119 27.73 11.25 -4.94
C MET A 119 26.41 11.80 -5.51
N MET A 120 26.21 11.66 -6.81
CA MET A 120 24.95 12.05 -7.47
C MET A 120 23.77 11.24 -6.92
N ARG A 121 23.91 9.91 -6.81
CA ARG A 121 22.92 9.02 -6.20
C ARG A 121 22.55 9.48 -4.80
N TYR A 122 23.55 9.82 -3.97
CA TYR A 122 23.30 10.34 -2.63
C TYR A 122 22.50 11.64 -2.66
N ILE A 123 22.92 12.64 -3.46
CA ILE A 123 22.22 13.93 -3.56
C ILE A 123 20.76 13.73 -3.99
N TYR A 124 20.51 12.92 -5.03
CA TYR A 124 19.14 12.64 -5.45
C TYR A 124 18.33 11.94 -4.36
N ASN A 125 18.84 10.84 -3.81
CA ASN A 125 18.07 9.97 -2.91
C ASN A 125 17.90 10.50 -1.49
N ALA A 126 18.83 11.31 -1.01
CA ALA A 126 18.89 11.81 0.36
C ALA A 126 18.54 13.30 0.50
N VAL A 127 18.57 14.09 -0.60
CA VAL A 127 18.28 15.54 -0.55
C VAL A 127 17.11 15.91 -1.45
N ILE A 128 17.20 15.64 -2.75
CA ILE A 128 16.21 16.10 -3.74
C ILE A 128 14.87 15.38 -3.55
N ILE A 129 14.90 14.04 -3.48
CA ILE A 129 13.70 13.23 -3.38
C ILE A 129 12.91 13.48 -2.09
N PRO A 130 13.54 13.54 -0.89
CA PRO A 130 12.82 13.93 0.32
C PRO A 130 12.17 15.31 0.26
N SER A 131 12.81 16.28 -0.40
CA SER A 131 12.24 17.62 -0.59
C SER A 131 10.97 17.58 -1.46
N ILE A 132 11.00 16.79 -2.54
CA ILE A 132 9.83 16.55 -3.41
C ILE A 132 8.73 15.80 -2.66
N GLU A 133 9.09 14.75 -1.91
CA GLU A 133 8.15 13.96 -1.12
C GLU A 133 7.39 14.83 -0.12
N TYR A 134 8.10 15.73 0.57
CA TYR A 134 7.51 16.64 1.53
C TYR A 134 6.50 17.59 0.89
N ILE A 135 6.88 18.25 -0.21
CA ILE A 135 6.04 19.26 -0.88
C ILE A 135 4.84 18.64 -1.57
N SER A 136 4.97 17.43 -2.11
CA SER A 136 3.90 16.73 -2.85
C SER A 136 2.99 15.86 -1.96
N GLN A 137 3.18 15.85 -0.64
CA GLN A 137 2.51 14.89 0.25
C GLN A 137 0.96 14.86 0.18
N HIS A 138 0.32 15.98 -0.18
CA HIS A 138 -1.14 16.10 -0.34
C HIS A 138 -1.59 16.18 -1.80
N THR A 139 -0.66 16.14 -2.76
CA THR A 139 -0.95 16.29 -4.19
C THR A 139 -0.46 15.06 -4.95
N ILE A 140 -1.39 14.22 -5.38
CA ILE A 140 -1.08 13.05 -6.22
C ILE A 140 -0.98 13.49 -7.67
N LEU A 141 0.24 13.45 -8.20
CA LEU A 141 0.58 13.76 -9.59
C LEU A 141 0.28 12.56 -10.49
N ASN A 142 -0.19 12.82 -11.72
CA ASN A 142 -0.39 11.78 -12.72
C ASN A 142 0.92 11.39 -13.44
N ASP A 143 0.88 10.33 -14.24
CA ASP A 143 2.08 9.78 -14.89
C ASP A 143 2.84 10.81 -15.73
N LYS A 144 2.13 11.68 -16.47
CA LYS A 144 2.75 12.75 -17.26
C LYS A 144 3.43 13.79 -16.36
N GLN A 145 2.77 14.16 -15.26
CA GLN A 145 3.29 15.10 -14.28
C GLN A 145 4.45 14.54 -13.46
N VAL A 146 4.52 13.24 -13.22
CA VAL A 146 5.66 12.61 -12.55
C VAL A 146 6.81 12.36 -13.52
N ALA A 147 6.52 12.04 -14.79
CA ALA A 147 7.54 11.84 -15.82
C ALA A 147 8.39 13.10 -16.08
N ALA A 148 7.77 14.29 -16.12
CA ALA A 148 8.50 15.53 -16.39
C ALA A 148 9.67 15.82 -15.42
N PRO A 149 9.48 15.82 -14.08
CA PRO A 149 10.59 15.98 -13.13
C PRO A 149 11.60 14.82 -13.18
N ASN A 150 11.15 13.57 -13.38
CA ASN A 150 12.06 12.43 -13.58
C ASN A 150 12.96 12.61 -14.82
N ILE A 151 12.42 13.08 -15.94
CA ILE A 151 13.20 13.35 -17.16
C ILE A 151 14.28 14.41 -16.91
N LEU A 152 13.98 15.46 -16.15
CA LEU A 152 14.96 16.48 -15.77
C LEU A 152 16.10 15.88 -14.94
N ALA A 153 15.76 15.01 -13.98
CA ALA A 153 16.75 14.29 -13.17
C ALA A 153 17.62 13.36 -14.03
N HIS A 154 16.99 12.52 -14.86
CA HIS A 154 17.70 11.54 -15.70
C HIS A 154 18.62 12.20 -16.70
N THR A 155 18.19 13.31 -17.32
CA THR A 155 18.97 13.96 -18.36
C THR A 155 20.27 14.54 -17.82
N LEU A 156 20.23 15.19 -16.65
CA LEU A 156 21.49 15.63 -16.03
C LEU A 156 22.31 14.44 -15.56
N PHE A 157 21.68 13.44 -14.94
CA PHE A 157 22.38 12.26 -14.45
C PHE A 157 23.16 11.56 -15.57
N LYS A 158 22.48 11.19 -16.66
CA LYS A 158 23.08 10.52 -17.82
C LYS A 158 24.26 11.32 -18.39
N LYS A 159 24.12 12.65 -18.52
CA LYS A 159 25.19 13.52 -19.02
C LYS A 159 26.41 13.56 -18.08
N LYS A 160 26.21 13.58 -16.76
CA LYS A 160 27.31 13.65 -15.79
C LYS A 160 28.04 12.32 -15.63
N THR A 161 27.36 11.21 -15.81
CA THR A 161 27.95 9.86 -15.72
C THR A 161 28.41 9.31 -17.07
N ASN A 162 28.43 10.14 -18.12
CA ASN A 162 28.80 9.75 -19.49
C ASN A 162 28.01 8.55 -20.03
N LEU A 163 26.76 8.39 -19.60
CA LEU A 163 25.87 7.36 -20.11
C LEU A 163 25.25 7.80 -21.44
N VAL A 164 25.02 6.82 -22.31
CA VAL A 164 24.25 7.05 -23.54
C VAL A 164 22.83 7.50 -23.16
N MET A 165 22.32 8.55 -23.83
CA MET A 165 21.00 9.10 -23.55
C MET A 165 19.85 8.08 -23.71
N THR A 166 20.06 7.09 -24.59
CA THR A 166 19.14 5.97 -24.87
C THR A 166 19.19 4.84 -23.83
N ILE A 167 20.02 4.95 -22.78
CA ILE A 167 20.02 3.95 -21.70
C ILE A 167 18.60 3.85 -21.10
N PRO A 168 18.08 2.62 -20.89
CA PRO A 168 16.77 2.40 -20.29
C PRO A 168 16.66 3.06 -18.92
N ASN A 169 15.54 3.73 -18.64
CA ASN A 169 15.34 4.37 -17.35
C ASN A 169 15.25 3.35 -16.20
N CYS A 170 14.85 2.10 -16.47
CA CYS A 170 14.88 1.03 -15.47
C CYS A 170 16.28 0.78 -14.90
N MET A 171 17.36 0.97 -15.67
CA MET A 171 18.75 0.86 -15.18
C MET A 171 19.15 2.03 -14.27
N ILE A 172 18.53 3.19 -14.42
CA ILE A 172 18.76 4.31 -13.51
C ILE A 172 18.12 4.02 -12.15
N HIS A 173 16.93 3.44 -12.16
CA HIS A 173 16.14 3.21 -10.95
C HIS A 173 16.48 1.92 -10.21
N SER A 174 16.80 0.86 -10.93
CA SER A 174 17.10 -0.44 -10.34
C SER A 174 18.41 -0.41 -9.57
N SER A 175 18.47 -1.22 -8.52
CA SER A 175 19.68 -1.65 -7.81
C SER A 175 20.71 -2.35 -8.70
N LEU A 176 20.33 -2.93 -9.84
CA LEU A 176 21.26 -3.47 -10.84
C LEU A 176 22.10 -2.38 -11.53
N GLY A 177 21.64 -1.13 -11.53
CA GLY A 177 22.37 0.01 -12.08
C GLY A 177 22.67 1.03 -11.00
N TYR A 178 22.00 2.19 -11.07
CA TYR A 178 22.38 3.36 -10.26
C TYR A 178 21.50 3.59 -9.01
N ALA A 179 20.40 2.84 -8.85
CA ALA A 179 19.50 2.94 -7.71
C ALA A 179 19.00 4.37 -7.38
N ILE A 180 18.77 5.21 -8.39
CA ILE A 180 18.17 6.53 -8.19
C ILE A 180 16.66 6.37 -8.02
N LYS A 181 16.12 6.88 -6.93
CA LYS A 181 14.70 6.76 -6.61
C LYS A 181 13.85 7.44 -7.70
N ASP A 182 12.86 6.69 -8.19
CA ASP A 182 11.81 7.18 -9.05
C ASP A 182 10.74 7.95 -8.23
N ILE A 183 10.37 9.15 -8.68
CA ILE A 183 9.33 9.95 -8.03
C ILE A 183 7.97 9.23 -8.02
N SER A 184 7.60 8.44 -9.05
CA SER A 184 6.33 7.71 -9.03
C SER A 184 6.34 6.59 -8.00
N ALA A 185 7.42 5.82 -7.91
CA ALA A 185 7.59 4.82 -6.87
C ALA A 185 7.51 5.42 -5.46
N ILE A 186 8.15 6.57 -5.23
CA ILE A 186 8.13 7.26 -3.92
C ILE A 186 6.73 7.79 -3.59
N GLN A 187 6.03 8.40 -4.56
CA GLN A 187 4.65 8.83 -4.38
C GLN A 187 3.75 7.65 -3.98
N LEU A 188 3.82 6.54 -4.71
CA LEU A 188 3.06 5.32 -4.40
C LEU A 188 3.36 4.82 -2.99
N GLN A 189 4.65 4.61 -2.69
CA GLN A 189 5.12 4.13 -1.40
C GLN A 189 4.59 4.98 -0.24
N ARG A 190 4.67 6.31 -0.38
CA ARG A 190 4.24 7.26 0.66
C ARG A 190 2.72 7.26 0.84
N GLN A 191 1.96 7.33 -0.25
CA GLN A 191 0.49 7.41 -0.19
C GLN A 191 -0.13 6.12 0.35
N VAL A 192 0.38 4.96 -0.07
CA VAL A 192 -0.07 3.65 0.45
C VAL A 192 0.24 3.52 1.95
N THR A 193 1.45 3.93 2.37
CA THR A 193 1.83 3.91 3.79
C THR A 193 0.94 4.86 4.61
N ARG A 194 0.63 6.05 4.09
CA ARG A 194 -0.27 7.02 4.72
C ARG A 194 -1.67 6.43 4.91
N LEU A 195 -2.26 5.88 3.83
CA LEU A 195 -3.59 5.26 3.88
C LEU A 195 -3.61 4.09 4.88
N HIS A 196 -2.61 3.22 4.84
CA HIS A 196 -2.52 2.09 5.78
C HIS A 196 -2.50 2.55 7.25
N ASN A 197 -1.70 3.57 7.55
CA ASN A 197 -1.62 4.13 8.90
C ASN A 197 -2.93 4.80 9.32
N GLN A 198 -3.62 5.47 8.40
CA GLN A 198 -4.94 6.06 8.62
C GLN A 198 -6.00 4.99 8.93
N LEU A 199 -6.04 3.90 8.16
CA LEU A 199 -7.00 2.80 8.36
C LEU A 199 -6.80 2.04 9.68
N LYS A 200 -5.56 1.98 10.17
CA LYS A 200 -5.23 1.36 11.47
C LYS A 200 -5.39 2.31 12.66
N ASN A 201 -5.57 3.61 12.43
CA ASN A 201 -5.70 4.57 13.51
C ASN A 201 -7.09 4.45 14.16
N LYS A 202 -7.13 4.42 15.50
CA LYS A 202 -8.39 4.35 16.29
C LYS A 202 -8.82 5.68 16.90
N GLY A 203 -8.01 6.73 16.79
CA GLY A 203 -8.35 8.08 17.27
C GLY A 203 -9.09 8.90 16.23
N LEU A 204 -9.13 10.23 16.45
CA LEU A 204 -9.84 11.20 15.58
C LEU A 204 -9.48 11.05 14.09
N LEU A 205 -8.21 10.86 13.76
CA LEU A 205 -7.76 10.65 12.38
C LEU A 205 -8.39 9.41 11.74
N GLY A 206 -8.55 8.33 12.52
CA GLY A 206 -9.22 7.11 12.07
C GLY A 206 -10.69 7.35 11.77
N MET A 207 -11.40 8.04 12.68
CA MET A 207 -12.80 8.42 12.51
C MET A 207 -13.00 9.29 11.26
N LEU A 208 -12.21 10.35 11.09
CA LEU A 208 -12.26 11.23 9.92
C LEU A 208 -11.98 10.48 8.62
N SER A 209 -11.05 9.51 8.65
CA SER A 209 -10.75 8.66 7.49
C SER A 209 -11.94 7.78 7.14
N GLN A 210 -12.62 7.19 8.13
CA GLN A 210 -13.82 6.39 7.91
C GLN A 210 -14.98 7.20 7.32
N LEU A 211 -15.20 8.43 7.81
CA LEU A 211 -16.19 9.36 7.25
C LEU A 211 -15.84 9.73 5.80
N SER A 212 -14.57 9.99 5.52
CA SER A 212 -14.09 10.29 4.15
C SER A 212 -14.31 9.12 3.19
N ILE A 213 -14.21 7.87 3.67
CA ILE A 213 -14.49 6.65 2.90
C ILE A 213 -16.00 6.49 2.65
N ILE A 214 -16.84 6.79 3.64
CA ILE A 214 -18.30 6.76 3.48
C ILE A 214 -18.73 7.79 2.44
N ARG A 215 -18.24 9.03 2.58
CA ARG A 215 -18.50 10.10 1.61
C ARG A 215 -18.00 9.74 0.21
N LEU A 216 -16.84 9.11 0.11
CA LEU A 216 -16.32 8.61 -1.17
C LEU A 216 -17.25 7.56 -1.80
N GLN A 217 -17.77 6.63 -1.00
CA GLN A 217 -18.73 5.62 -1.45
C GLN A 217 -20.02 6.26 -2.01
N GLN A 218 -20.46 7.36 -1.43
CA GLN A 218 -21.63 8.11 -1.91
C GLN A 218 -21.33 8.88 -3.20
N GLU A 219 -20.21 9.61 -3.24
CA GLU A 219 -19.81 10.40 -4.42
C GLU A 219 -19.56 9.51 -5.65
N THR A 220 -19.11 8.26 -5.43
CA THR A 220 -18.95 7.23 -6.47
C THR A 220 -20.22 6.42 -6.75
N LEU A 221 -21.28 6.59 -5.95
CA LEU A 221 -22.48 5.74 -5.97
C LEU A 221 -22.15 4.24 -5.91
N SER A 222 -21.06 3.88 -5.23
CA SER A 222 -20.59 2.51 -5.14
C SER A 222 -21.43 1.71 -4.16
N VAL A 223 -22.10 0.67 -4.66
CA VAL A 223 -22.87 -0.26 -3.84
C VAL A 223 -21.97 -1.07 -2.90
N ASN A 224 -20.75 -1.40 -3.34
CA ASN A 224 -19.78 -2.15 -2.55
C ASN A 224 -18.82 -1.20 -1.81
N ASN A 225 -18.12 -1.74 -0.81
CA ASN A 225 -17.09 -1.00 -0.07
C ASN A 225 -15.99 -0.52 -1.03
N VAL A 226 -15.80 0.80 -1.13
CA VAL A 226 -14.82 1.42 -2.03
C VAL A 226 -13.37 1.03 -1.73
N LEU A 227 -13.05 0.57 -0.51
CA LEU A 227 -11.71 0.06 -0.22
C LEU A 227 -11.46 -1.29 -0.92
N THR A 228 -12.45 -2.18 -0.90
CA THR A 228 -12.29 -3.55 -1.42
C THR A 228 -12.65 -3.68 -2.89
N GLY A 229 -13.53 -2.80 -3.39
CA GLY A 229 -14.05 -2.85 -4.76
C GLY A 229 -13.61 -1.68 -5.64
N TRP A 230 -12.49 -1.02 -5.34
CA TRP A 230 -11.99 0.07 -6.19
C TRP A 230 -11.56 -0.46 -7.56
N SER A 231 -12.01 0.18 -8.63
CA SER A 231 -11.74 -0.24 -10.02
C SER A 231 -11.57 0.94 -10.98
N ILE A 232 -11.23 2.13 -10.47
CA ILE A 232 -11.10 3.36 -11.26
C ILE A 232 -9.61 3.67 -11.45
N HIS A 233 -9.18 3.88 -12.70
CA HIS A 233 -7.83 4.30 -13.08
C HIS A 233 -7.60 5.80 -12.91
N LEU A 234 -6.33 6.24 -12.78
CA LEU A 234 -6.02 7.66 -12.52
C LEU A 234 -6.46 8.61 -13.62
N LYS A 235 -6.39 8.13 -14.86
CA LYS A 235 -6.86 8.86 -16.04
C LYS A 235 -8.38 9.10 -16.03
N ASP A 236 -9.15 8.25 -15.36
CA ASP A 236 -10.61 8.26 -15.38
C ASP A 236 -11.22 8.87 -14.10
N LEU A 237 -10.37 9.22 -13.12
CA LEU A 237 -10.79 9.78 -11.83
C LEU A 237 -11.35 11.20 -12.01
N LYS A 238 -12.65 11.37 -11.78
CA LYS A 238 -13.34 12.67 -11.79
C LYS A 238 -13.46 13.33 -10.41
N ILE A 239 -13.24 12.58 -9.34
CA ILE A 239 -13.36 13.05 -7.95
C ILE A 239 -12.13 13.90 -7.59
N LYS A 240 -12.37 15.18 -7.26
CA LYS A 240 -11.30 16.16 -6.97
C LYS A 240 -10.95 16.26 -5.48
N PHE A 241 -11.95 16.31 -4.60
CA PHE A 241 -11.80 16.70 -3.20
C PHE A 241 -11.61 15.53 -2.23
N ASN A 242 -11.08 14.40 -2.71
CA ASN A 242 -10.88 13.21 -1.89
C ASN A 242 -9.51 12.57 -2.13
N LEU A 243 -8.59 12.79 -1.20
CA LEU A 243 -7.22 12.27 -1.29
C LEU A 243 -7.18 10.73 -1.18
N ILE A 244 -8.14 10.11 -0.49
CA ILE A 244 -8.25 8.63 -0.43
C ILE A 244 -8.60 8.10 -1.82
N ALA A 245 -9.51 8.74 -2.55
CA ALA A 245 -9.85 8.36 -3.92
C ALA A 245 -8.61 8.36 -4.84
N SER A 246 -7.85 9.46 -4.80
CA SER A 246 -6.60 9.56 -5.57
C SER A 246 -5.56 8.50 -5.15
N THR A 247 -5.52 8.12 -3.86
CA THR A 247 -4.62 7.08 -3.34
C THR A 247 -5.04 5.67 -3.80
N LEU A 248 -6.33 5.34 -3.70
CA LEU A 248 -6.88 4.06 -4.16
C LEU A 248 -6.67 3.87 -5.66
N THR A 249 -6.71 4.97 -6.40
CA THR A 249 -6.52 4.96 -7.84
C THR A 249 -5.07 4.63 -8.24
N ILE A 250 -4.07 5.30 -7.65
CA ILE A 250 -2.66 4.94 -7.91
C ILE A 250 -2.30 3.56 -7.37
N MET A 251 -3.01 3.09 -6.33
CA MET A 251 -2.89 1.70 -5.87
C MET A 251 -3.37 0.73 -6.95
N TYR A 252 -4.57 0.97 -7.50
CA TYR A 252 -5.17 0.13 -8.52
C TYR A 252 -4.30 0.05 -9.78
N ASP A 253 -3.75 1.17 -10.24
CA ASP A 253 -2.80 1.23 -11.37
C ASP A 253 -1.50 0.45 -11.13
N ASN A 254 -1.23 0.05 -9.89
CA ASN A 254 -0.05 -0.72 -9.48
C ASN A 254 -0.41 -2.11 -8.90
N ASN A 255 -1.59 -2.64 -9.21
CA ASN A 255 -2.12 -3.92 -8.73
C ASN A 255 -2.16 -4.04 -7.19
N LEU A 256 -2.31 -2.90 -6.51
CA LEU A 256 -2.53 -2.83 -5.08
C LEU A 256 -4.02 -2.66 -4.79
N THR A 257 -4.53 -3.44 -3.85
CA THR A 257 -5.93 -3.41 -3.41
C THR A 257 -5.99 -3.36 -1.89
N CYS A 258 -7.20 -3.22 -1.33
CA CYS A 258 -7.39 -3.25 0.11
C CYS A 258 -8.39 -4.36 0.48
N GLN A 259 -8.10 -5.09 1.56
CA GLN A 259 -9.02 -6.05 2.17
C GLN A 259 -9.62 -5.44 3.44
N SER A 260 -10.93 -5.66 3.61
CA SER A 260 -11.70 -5.21 4.77
C SER A 260 -12.67 -6.30 5.22
N ASN A 261 -12.68 -6.61 6.52
CA ASN A 261 -13.71 -7.47 7.11
C ASN A 261 -15.07 -6.74 7.21
N ILE A 262 -15.09 -5.42 7.09
CA ILE A 262 -16.32 -4.62 7.10
C ILE A 262 -16.96 -4.65 5.71
N LYS A 263 -18.00 -5.45 5.56
CA LYS A 263 -18.85 -5.47 4.37
C LYS A 263 -19.77 -4.23 4.37
N ARG A 264 -19.26 -3.08 3.91
CA ARG A 264 -20.07 -1.88 3.64
C ARG A 264 -20.82 -2.00 2.31
N LYS A 265 -21.82 -2.88 2.27
CA LYS A 265 -22.68 -3.07 1.09
C LYS A 265 -24.00 -2.31 1.26
N ILE A 266 -24.33 -1.48 0.29
CA ILE A 266 -25.63 -0.82 0.20
C ILE A 266 -26.66 -1.86 -0.27
N MET A 267 -27.78 -1.96 0.45
CA MET A 267 -28.87 -2.89 0.16
C MET A 267 -30.10 -2.14 -0.36
N GLY A 268 -31.00 -2.83 -1.06
CA GLY A 268 -32.30 -2.26 -1.47
C GLY A 268 -32.62 -2.28 -2.97
N GLY A 269 -31.73 -2.83 -3.82
CA GLY A 269 -32.01 -3.02 -5.25
C GLY A 269 -31.11 -4.08 -5.89
N GLN A 270 -31.44 -4.47 -7.13
CA GLN A 270 -30.73 -5.55 -7.85
C GLN A 270 -29.66 -5.03 -8.82
N LEU A 271 -29.95 -3.96 -9.57
CA LEU A 271 -29.06 -3.40 -10.59
C LEU A 271 -28.51 -2.02 -10.14
N PRO A 272 -27.22 -1.92 -9.78
CA PRO A 272 -26.59 -0.63 -9.45
C PRO A 272 -26.62 0.35 -10.63
N ILE A 273 -26.88 1.63 -10.35
CA ILE A 273 -26.88 2.70 -11.38
C ILE A 273 -25.51 2.83 -12.05
N THR A 274 -24.43 2.57 -11.31
CA THR A 274 -23.05 2.59 -11.82
C THR A 274 -22.76 1.50 -12.86
N GLN A 275 -23.63 0.50 -13.02
CA GLN A 275 -23.54 -0.48 -14.12
C GLN A 275 -24.26 -0.01 -15.39
N VAL A 276 -25.14 1.00 -15.27
CA VAL A 276 -25.93 1.55 -16.39
C VAL A 276 -25.31 2.86 -16.89
N LEU A 277 -24.91 3.74 -15.98
CA LEU A 277 -24.27 5.01 -16.28
C LEU A 277 -22.74 4.88 -16.25
N ASN A 278 -22.09 5.30 -17.32
CA ASN A 278 -20.62 5.41 -17.33
C ASN A 278 -20.14 6.60 -16.46
N SER A 279 -18.85 6.61 -16.13
CA SER A 279 -18.25 7.65 -15.27
C SER A 279 -18.48 9.07 -15.82
N ASP A 280 -18.33 9.28 -17.13
CA ASP A 280 -18.49 10.61 -17.72
C ASP A 280 -19.91 11.16 -17.55
N LEU A 281 -20.94 10.34 -17.76
CA LEU A 281 -22.34 10.72 -17.53
C LEU A 281 -22.63 10.91 -16.05
N LEU A 282 -22.08 10.06 -15.19
CA LEU A 282 -22.29 10.11 -13.75
C LEU A 282 -21.81 11.44 -13.14
N PHE A 283 -20.68 11.96 -13.61
CA PHE A 283 -20.09 13.21 -13.10
C PHE A 283 -20.46 14.45 -13.92
N LYS A 284 -21.15 14.29 -15.06
CA LYS A 284 -21.67 15.41 -15.84
C LYS A 284 -22.72 16.17 -15.03
N ASP A 285 -22.63 17.50 -15.03
CA ASP A 285 -23.59 18.41 -14.38
C ASP A 285 -23.89 18.06 -12.91
N ARG A 286 -22.92 17.44 -12.21
CA ARG A 286 -23.06 16.93 -10.84
C ARG A 286 -24.22 15.93 -10.67
N LEU A 287 -24.55 15.14 -11.69
CA LEU A 287 -25.60 14.12 -11.61
C LEU A 287 -25.42 13.18 -10.41
N ASN A 288 -24.17 12.73 -10.15
CA ASN A 288 -23.84 11.93 -8.98
C ASN A 288 -24.29 12.57 -7.67
N TYR A 289 -24.10 13.90 -7.54
CA TYR A 289 -24.52 14.67 -6.37
C TYR A 289 -26.02 14.63 -6.17
N HIS A 290 -26.79 14.83 -7.23
CA HIS A 290 -28.24 14.75 -7.18
C HIS A 290 -28.72 13.34 -6.83
N LEU A 291 -28.18 12.31 -7.48
CA LEU A 291 -28.55 10.92 -7.24
C LEU A 291 -28.28 10.49 -5.80
N TYR A 292 -27.09 10.75 -5.25
CA TYR A 292 -26.81 10.34 -3.87
C TYR A 292 -27.61 11.18 -2.86
N ARG A 293 -27.85 12.48 -3.12
CA ARG A 293 -28.69 13.32 -2.25
C ARG A 293 -30.13 12.80 -2.14
N HIS A 294 -30.64 12.19 -3.20
CA HIS A 294 -31.93 11.51 -3.23
C HIS A 294 -31.84 10.01 -2.87
N ASN A 295 -30.71 9.54 -2.38
CA ASN A 295 -30.44 8.14 -2.01
C ASN A 295 -30.68 7.12 -3.14
N ILE A 296 -30.38 7.51 -4.38
CA ILE A 296 -30.58 6.70 -5.57
C ILE A 296 -29.26 6.00 -5.96
N TYR A 297 -29.21 4.69 -5.75
CA TYR A 297 -28.06 3.81 -6.03
C TYR A 297 -28.40 2.69 -7.03
N PHE A 298 -29.68 2.36 -7.19
CA PHE A 298 -30.17 1.26 -8.02
C PHE A 298 -31.19 1.74 -9.05
N LEU A 299 -31.19 1.11 -10.22
CA LEU A 299 -32.14 1.43 -11.29
C LEU A 299 -33.60 1.27 -10.82
N SER A 300 -33.87 0.26 -10.00
CA SER A 300 -35.20 0.01 -9.44
C SER A 300 -35.77 1.17 -8.63
N GLN A 301 -34.93 2.09 -8.13
CA GLN A 301 -35.38 3.26 -7.37
C GLN A 301 -35.91 4.40 -8.24
N ILE A 302 -35.62 4.37 -9.54
CA ILE A 302 -36.10 5.36 -10.51
C ILE A 302 -37.13 4.77 -11.47
N MET A 303 -37.53 3.52 -11.27
CA MET A 303 -38.55 2.83 -12.07
C MET A 303 -39.87 2.74 -11.31
N ALA A 304 -40.99 2.79 -12.04
CA ALA A 304 -42.29 2.46 -11.49
C ALA A 304 -42.37 0.98 -11.06
N ALA A 305 -43.33 0.66 -10.20
CA ALA A 305 -43.48 -0.69 -9.62
C ALA A 305 -43.70 -1.80 -10.67
N ASP A 306 -44.20 -1.44 -11.85
CA ASP A 306 -44.39 -2.33 -13.01
C ASP A 306 -43.11 -2.53 -13.83
N GLY A 307 -42.06 -1.74 -13.59
CA GLY A 307 -40.82 -1.76 -14.35
C GLY A 307 -40.92 -1.21 -15.77
N LEU A 308 -42.04 -0.60 -16.16
CA LEU A 308 -42.31 -0.18 -17.55
C LEU A 308 -41.99 1.29 -17.84
N ARG A 309 -41.86 2.12 -16.79
CA ARG A 309 -41.56 3.54 -16.92
C ARG A 309 -40.63 4.05 -15.82
N LEU A 310 -39.98 5.19 -16.07
CA LEU A 310 -39.26 5.93 -15.04
C LEU A 310 -40.23 6.78 -14.18
N LEU A 311 -39.84 7.04 -12.93
CA LEU A 311 -40.54 7.92 -12.00
C LEU A 311 -40.36 9.39 -12.40
N THR A 312 -41.41 10.19 -12.21
CA THR A 312 -41.40 11.64 -12.47
C THR A 312 -40.89 12.40 -11.24
N TYR A 313 -40.47 13.66 -11.39
CA TYR A 313 -39.99 14.47 -10.26
C TYR A 313 -41.06 14.63 -9.16
N SER A 314 -42.33 14.77 -9.53
CA SER A 314 -43.47 14.78 -8.59
C SER A 314 -43.64 13.48 -7.79
N ASP A 315 -43.11 12.35 -8.28
CA ASP A 315 -43.10 11.08 -7.55
C ASP A 315 -42.01 11.07 -6.45
N PHE A 316 -41.00 11.94 -6.51
CA PHE A 316 -39.87 12.01 -5.56
C PHE A 316 -40.08 12.94 -4.35
N ASP A 317 -40.98 13.93 -4.45
CA ASP A 317 -41.22 14.97 -3.43
C ASP A 317 -41.91 14.50 -2.12
N LYS A 318 -42.00 13.18 -1.88
CA LYS A 318 -42.63 12.57 -0.70
C LYS A 318 -41.66 11.80 0.20
N LEU A 319 -40.36 12.11 0.16
CA LEU A 319 -39.34 11.41 0.96
C LEU A 319 -38.87 12.30 2.13
N ASP A 320 -39.60 12.20 3.24
CA ASP A 320 -39.43 12.97 4.49
C ASP A 320 -38.05 12.87 5.16
N SER A 321 -37.77 13.89 5.98
CA SER A 321 -36.62 14.06 6.89
C SER A 321 -36.54 12.95 7.96
N SER A 322 -35.34 12.69 8.45
CA SER A 322 -35.04 11.68 9.46
C SER A 322 -35.32 12.17 10.88
N HIS A 323 -35.98 11.35 11.70
CA HIS A 323 -36.30 11.66 13.10
C HIS A 323 -36.03 10.46 14.01
N PHE A 324 -35.89 10.69 15.33
CA PHE A 324 -35.74 9.61 16.32
C PHE A 324 -37.05 9.37 17.03
N ASP A 325 -37.48 8.09 17.10
CA ASP A 325 -38.75 7.75 17.71
C ASP A 325 -38.65 6.56 18.67
N HIS A 326 -39.45 6.58 19.72
CA HIS A 326 -39.61 5.53 20.72
C HIS A 326 -40.92 4.76 20.49
N ILE A 327 -40.84 3.43 20.39
CA ILE A 327 -42.00 2.57 20.10
C ILE A 327 -42.88 2.42 21.34
N LEU A 328 -44.15 2.82 21.25
CA LEU A 328 -45.13 2.69 22.33
C LEU A 328 -46.03 1.46 22.19
N SER A 329 -46.40 1.10 20.95
CA SER A 329 -47.19 -0.11 20.65
C SER A 329 -46.64 -0.84 19.43
N ASN A 330 -46.70 -2.18 19.43
CA ASN A 330 -46.04 -3.01 18.42
C ASN A 330 -47.02 -3.71 17.45
N ASP A 331 -48.23 -3.15 17.28
CA ASP A 331 -49.31 -3.72 16.48
C ASP A 331 -49.04 -3.61 14.95
N GLN A 332 -50.04 -3.93 14.11
CA GLN A 332 -49.91 -3.88 12.63
C GLN A 332 -49.53 -2.48 12.11
N THR A 333 -49.91 -1.42 12.81
CA THR A 333 -49.45 -0.03 12.60
C THR A 333 -48.83 0.48 13.91
N PRO A 334 -47.51 0.37 14.11
CA PRO A 334 -46.88 0.78 15.37
C PRO A 334 -47.01 2.29 15.57
N ILE A 335 -47.37 2.66 16.79
CA ILE A 335 -47.39 4.05 17.26
C ILE A 335 -46.07 4.33 17.94
N VAL A 336 -45.44 5.44 17.57
CA VAL A 336 -44.19 5.90 18.18
C VAL A 336 -44.34 7.30 18.75
N GLU A 337 -43.51 7.60 19.74
CA GLU A 337 -43.33 8.94 20.30
C GLU A 337 -42.03 9.52 19.76
N HIS A 338 -42.03 10.77 19.31
CA HIS A 338 -40.88 11.47 18.74
C HIS A 338 -39.97 12.05 19.83
N TRP A 339 -38.66 11.90 19.62
CA TRP A 339 -37.59 12.29 20.53
C TRP A 339 -36.57 13.18 19.82
N ILE A 340 -36.00 14.13 20.56
CA ILE A 340 -35.02 15.10 20.05
C ILE A 340 -33.69 14.97 20.80
N HIS A 341 -32.60 15.29 20.12
CA HIS A 341 -31.29 15.34 20.75
C HIS A 341 -31.19 16.53 21.72
N ASN A 342 -30.73 16.27 22.94
CA ASN A 342 -30.54 17.31 23.94
C ASN A 342 -29.24 18.09 23.70
N ILE A 343 -29.37 19.30 23.14
CA ILE A 343 -28.25 20.21 22.87
C ILE A 343 -28.14 21.17 24.07
N ASN A 344 -27.28 20.85 25.03
CA ASN A 344 -27.11 21.67 26.24
C ASN A 344 -26.37 22.99 25.98
N ASP A 345 -25.58 23.10 24.90
CA ASP A 345 -24.77 24.30 24.57
C ASP A 345 -24.33 24.30 23.09
N ASP A 346 -24.78 25.29 22.32
CA ASP A 346 -24.47 25.46 20.89
C ASP A 346 -23.00 25.82 20.60
N SER A 347 -22.22 26.16 21.65
CA SER A 347 -20.79 26.47 21.53
C SER A 347 -19.89 25.24 21.50
N ILE A 348 -20.41 24.07 21.91
CA ILE A 348 -19.65 22.81 21.97
C ILE A 348 -19.82 22.04 20.64
N SER A 349 -18.70 21.60 20.05
CA SER A 349 -18.71 20.81 18.80
C SER A 349 -19.68 19.63 18.91
N PRO A 350 -20.58 19.42 17.94
CA PRO A 350 -21.59 18.36 17.97
C PRO A 350 -21.03 16.93 18.10
N SER A 351 -19.74 16.75 17.79
CA SER A 351 -18.99 15.50 17.95
C SER A 351 -18.54 15.18 19.38
N ILE A 352 -18.71 16.13 20.32
CA ILE A 352 -18.29 16.03 21.74
C ILE A 352 -19.52 16.00 22.66
N GLN A 353 -20.69 16.43 22.16
CA GLN A 353 -21.94 16.40 22.91
C GLN A 353 -22.36 14.95 23.21
N ALA A 354 -22.78 14.70 24.45
CA ALA A 354 -23.24 13.39 24.89
C ALA A 354 -24.50 13.02 24.10
N PRO A 355 -24.61 11.81 23.52
CA PRO A 355 -25.69 11.41 22.62
C PRO A 355 -26.99 11.10 23.40
N VAL A 356 -27.52 12.12 24.05
CA VAL A 356 -28.71 12.05 24.91
C VAL A 356 -29.92 12.48 24.09
N LEU A 357 -30.96 11.64 24.08
CA LEU A 357 -32.27 11.95 23.53
C LEU A 357 -33.24 12.27 24.67
N ILE A 358 -34.05 13.31 24.50
CA ILE A 358 -35.12 13.73 25.41
C ILE A 358 -36.45 13.80 24.65
N LYS A 359 -37.57 13.73 25.39
CA LYS A 359 -38.92 13.78 24.82
C LYS A 359 -39.14 15.08 24.04
N CYS A 360 -39.66 14.97 22.82
CA CYS A 360 -40.10 16.14 22.06
C CYS A 360 -41.32 16.77 22.75
N THR A 361 -41.27 18.07 23.04
CA THR A 361 -42.37 18.83 23.65
C THR A 361 -43.49 19.21 22.67
N GLY A 362 -43.29 18.92 21.38
CA GLY A 362 -44.25 19.13 20.30
C GLY A 362 -43.58 19.75 19.07
N CYS A 363 -43.65 19.08 17.93
CA CYS A 363 -43.24 19.61 16.63
C CYS A 363 -44.32 19.38 15.57
N GLU A 364 -44.11 19.91 14.37
CA GLU A 364 -45.04 19.83 13.23
C GLU A 364 -45.24 18.41 12.69
N LEU A 365 -44.42 17.45 13.11
CA LEU A 365 -44.50 16.06 12.65
C LEU A 365 -45.71 15.30 13.22
N LYS A 366 -46.34 15.76 14.30
CA LYS A 366 -47.46 15.08 14.99
C LYS A 366 -48.58 14.63 14.03
N ASP A 367 -48.81 13.32 13.93
CA ASP A 367 -49.97 12.75 13.21
C ASP A 367 -51.23 12.69 14.08
N ILE A 368 -51.06 12.44 15.38
CA ILE A 368 -52.18 12.24 16.30
C ILE A 368 -52.49 13.53 17.05
N GLN A 369 -53.59 14.20 16.67
CA GLN A 369 -54.10 15.32 17.44
C GLN A 369 -54.98 14.84 18.60
N PRO A 370 -54.75 15.28 19.85
CA PRO A 370 -55.61 14.91 20.96
C PRO A 370 -57.01 15.52 20.79
N ARG A 371 -58.05 14.70 20.95
CA ARG A 371 -59.47 15.10 20.84
C ARG A 371 -59.96 16.07 21.94
N SER A 372 -59.12 16.50 22.89
CA SER A 372 -59.55 17.34 24.02
C SER A 372 -58.67 18.57 24.24
N LYS A 373 -59.31 19.75 24.40
CA LYS A 373 -58.69 21.04 24.77
C LYS A 373 -58.39 21.14 26.27
N ARG A 374 -57.87 20.10 26.93
CA ARG A 374 -57.37 20.20 28.32
C ARG A 374 -55.85 20.35 28.33
N LYS A 375 -55.37 21.47 28.90
CA LYS A 375 -53.98 21.98 28.86
C LYS A 375 -52.89 21.03 29.39
N THR A 376 -53.21 19.88 30.00
CA THR A 376 -52.23 18.97 30.61
C THR A 376 -51.98 17.67 29.85
N ALA A 377 -52.72 17.38 28.78
CA ALA A 377 -52.52 16.17 27.96
C ALA A 377 -51.72 16.42 26.65
N ASN A 378 -51.19 17.63 26.45
CA ASN A 378 -50.82 18.15 25.13
C ASN A 378 -49.36 17.96 24.68
N ASN A 379 -48.51 17.25 25.42
CA ASN A 379 -47.06 17.30 25.17
C ASN A 379 -46.45 16.08 24.46
N ARG A 380 -47.21 15.03 24.12
CA ARG A 380 -46.64 13.84 23.44
C ARG A 380 -46.69 13.96 21.94
N CYS A 381 -45.53 13.97 21.27
CA CYS A 381 -45.41 14.00 19.82
C CYS A 381 -45.54 12.60 19.24
N LEU A 382 -46.75 12.18 18.85
CA LEU A 382 -47.02 10.80 18.41
C LEU A 382 -47.16 10.69 16.89
N LEU A 383 -46.54 9.64 16.32
CA LEU A 383 -46.43 9.38 14.88
C LEU A 383 -46.81 7.93 14.55
N PHE A 384 -47.26 7.69 13.32
CA PHE A 384 -47.36 6.33 12.76
C PHE A 384 -46.13 6.02 11.90
N ILE A 385 -45.54 4.83 12.04
CA ILE A 385 -44.36 4.44 11.25
C ILE A 385 -44.56 3.16 10.43
N ASP A 386 -43.88 3.10 9.29
CA ASP A 386 -43.69 1.87 8.51
C ASP A 386 -42.44 1.13 9.00
N LYS A 387 -42.63 -0.02 9.67
CA LYS A 387 -41.54 -0.89 10.18
C LYS A 387 -40.51 -1.27 9.10
N LYS A 388 -40.86 -1.26 7.81
CA LYS A 388 -39.92 -1.61 6.73
C LYS A 388 -38.92 -0.49 6.45
N LYS A 389 -39.23 0.74 6.83
CA LYS A 389 -38.44 1.97 6.59
C LYS A 389 -37.69 2.47 7.82
N THR A 390 -37.77 1.78 8.95
CA THR A 390 -37.10 2.18 10.20
C THR A 390 -35.80 1.42 10.47
N ILE A 391 -34.93 2.01 11.30
CA ILE A 391 -33.68 1.42 11.80
C ILE A 391 -33.80 1.28 13.31
N ASN A 392 -33.53 0.08 13.84
CA ASN A 392 -33.48 -0.12 15.29
C ASN A 392 -32.16 0.42 15.86
N VAL A 393 -32.28 1.31 16.83
CA VAL A 393 -31.15 1.93 17.53
C VAL A 393 -30.99 1.28 18.90
N LYS A 394 -29.75 1.03 19.33
CA LYS A 394 -29.47 0.59 20.70
C LYS A 394 -29.31 1.82 21.60
N ALA A 395 -30.03 1.82 22.71
CA ALA A 395 -29.99 2.90 23.69
C ALA A 395 -30.16 2.35 25.11
N GLN A 396 -29.58 3.05 26.09
CA GLN A 396 -29.80 2.81 27.51
C GLN A 396 -30.73 3.88 28.08
N SER A 397 -31.76 3.45 28.79
CA SER A 397 -32.73 4.35 29.44
C SER A 397 -32.15 4.88 30.75
N ILE A 398 -32.20 6.20 30.95
CA ILE A 398 -31.88 6.84 32.23
C ILE A 398 -33.01 7.84 32.53
N GLN A 399 -33.89 7.48 33.47
CA GLN A 399 -35.06 8.29 33.84
C GLN A 399 -35.90 8.71 32.61
N ASP A 400 -35.93 10.02 32.28
CA ASP A 400 -36.68 10.62 31.16
C ASP A 400 -35.82 10.85 29.89
N ALA A 401 -34.64 10.24 29.81
CA ALA A 401 -33.71 10.37 28.69
C ALA A 401 -33.18 9.01 28.20
N TYR A 402 -32.75 8.97 26.94
CA TYR A 402 -32.03 7.84 26.36
C TYR A 402 -30.61 8.23 26.00
N ILE A 403 -29.63 7.40 26.38
CA ILE A 403 -28.25 7.52 25.90
C ILE A 403 -28.02 6.49 24.80
N LEU A 404 -27.57 6.95 23.64
CA LEU A 404 -27.26 6.07 22.52
C LEU A 404 -25.86 5.45 22.66
N ASP A 405 -25.72 4.20 22.21
CA ASP A 405 -24.43 3.49 22.17
C ASP A 405 -23.43 4.12 21.15
N PHE A 406 -23.93 4.95 20.23
CA PHE A 406 -23.17 5.67 19.20
C PHE A 406 -23.57 7.15 19.18
N LEU A 407 -22.78 8.01 18.51
CA LEU A 407 -23.13 9.43 18.37
C LEU A 407 -24.43 9.60 17.59
N VAL A 408 -25.30 10.51 18.04
CA VAL A 408 -26.59 10.84 17.39
C VAL A 408 -26.40 11.13 15.90
N PHE A 409 -25.34 11.84 15.53
CA PHE A 409 -25.01 12.16 14.14
C PHE A 409 -24.61 10.95 13.29
N GLU A 410 -24.08 9.88 13.88
CA GLU A 410 -23.85 8.64 13.14
C GLU A 410 -25.17 7.97 12.78
N TYR A 411 -26.14 7.96 13.69
CA TYR A 411 -27.49 7.47 13.41
C TYR A 411 -28.26 8.36 12.45
N ILE A 412 -28.20 9.69 12.61
CA ILE A 412 -28.78 10.64 11.65
C ILE A 412 -28.16 10.41 10.27
N ALA A 413 -26.82 10.31 10.17
CA ALA A 413 -26.19 9.96 8.91
C ALA A 413 -26.67 8.59 8.40
N MET A 414 -26.83 7.57 9.24
CA MET A 414 -27.39 6.28 8.79
C MET A 414 -28.84 6.40 8.26
N ILE A 415 -29.68 7.25 8.88
CA ILE A 415 -31.10 7.43 8.55
C ILE A 415 -31.28 8.37 7.35
N GLU A 416 -30.64 9.55 7.35
CA GLU A 416 -30.60 10.51 6.23
C GLU A 416 -30.08 9.85 4.95
N ASN A 417 -29.13 8.92 5.09
CA ASN A 417 -28.59 8.18 3.95
C ASN A 417 -29.42 6.93 3.59
N ARG A 418 -30.47 6.56 4.35
CA ARG A 418 -31.36 5.39 4.10
C ARG A 418 -30.64 4.07 3.72
N ILE A 419 -29.38 3.90 4.11
CA ILE A 419 -28.60 2.70 3.78
C ILE A 419 -28.84 1.67 4.88
N LYS A 420 -29.63 0.62 4.58
CA LYS A 420 -29.54 -0.64 5.32
C LYS A 420 -28.16 -1.24 5.03
N TYR A 421 -27.17 -0.92 5.86
CA TYR A 421 -25.99 -1.77 5.91
C TYR A 421 -26.42 -3.11 6.49
N SER A 422 -26.08 -4.20 5.82
CA SER A 422 -25.88 -5.46 6.53
C SER A 422 -24.67 -5.27 7.45
N THR A 423 -24.84 -4.63 8.61
CA THR A 423 -23.89 -4.79 9.73
C THR A 423 -23.96 -6.19 10.31
N THR A 424 -24.94 -6.98 9.88
CA THR A 424 -24.91 -8.41 10.09
C THR A 424 -23.67 -8.99 9.43
N ASN A 425 -22.80 -9.57 10.25
CA ASN A 425 -22.12 -10.81 9.93
C ASN A 425 -23.20 -11.87 9.58
N ALA A 426 -23.93 -11.68 8.47
CA ALA A 426 -24.99 -12.58 8.02
C ALA A 426 -24.29 -13.81 7.46
N GLN A 427 -24.06 -14.76 8.36
CA GLN A 427 -23.15 -15.92 8.38
C GLN A 427 -22.06 -15.82 9.45
N GLU A 428 -22.41 -15.40 10.67
CA GLU A 428 -21.94 -16.15 11.84
C GLU A 428 -22.61 -17.52 11.77
N ALA A 429 -22.10 -18.38 10.88
CA ALA A 429 -22.10 -19.80 11.20
C ALA A 429 -21.55 -19.88 12.62
N LEU A 430 -22.31 -20.49 13.54
CA LEU A 430 -21.98 -20.61 14.96
C LEU A 430 -20.48 -20.95 15.08
N VAL A 431 -19.63 -19.95 15.35
CA VAL A 431 -18.18 -20.16 15.45
C VAL A 431 -18.01 -20.94 16.74
N ARG A 432 -17.79 -22.24 16.63
CA ARG A 432 -17.70 -23.13 17.80
C ARG A 432 -16.27 -23.15 18.35
N SER A 433 -15.27 -22.90 17.49
CA SER A 433 -13.86 -22.90 17.85
C SER A 433 -13.03 -21.95 16.96
N MET A 434 -11.90 -21.45 17.47
CA MET A 434 -10.91 -20.71 16.67
C MET A 434 -10.35 -21.54 15.50
N LEU A 435 -10.35 -22.87 15.61
CA LEU A 435 -9.96 -23.77 14.53
C LEU A 435 -10.91 -23.69 13.31
N ASP A 436 -12.11 -23.14 13.46
CA ASP A 436 -13.07 -22.98 12.36
C ASP A 436 -12.60 -22.02 11.26
N PHE A 437 -11.59 -21.20 11.58
CA PHE A 437 -10.95 -20.28 10.64
C PHE A 437 -9.75 -20.89 9.91
N PHE A 438 -9.40 -22.17 10.13
CA PHE A 438 -8.25 -22.82 9.50
C PHE A 438 -8.71 -23.82 8.45
N HIS A 439 -8.20 -23.70 7.23
CA HIS A 439 -8.53 -24.57 6.10
C HIS A 439 -7.25 -25.25 5.59
N PRO A 440 -7.38 -26.41 4.91
CA PRO A 440 -8.59 -27.19 4.66
C PRO A 440 -9.06 -28.00 5.87
N THR A 441 -10.26 -28.59 5.76
CA THR A 441 -10.91 -29.34 6.85
C THR A 441 -10.06 -30.51 7.36
N LEU A 442 -9.21 -31.10 6.51
CA LEU A 442 -8.30 -32.18 6.90
C LEU A 442 -7.31 -31.72 7.98
N LEU A 443 -6.54 -30.65 7.69
CA LEU A 443 -5.59 -30.08 8.66
C LEU A 443 -6.30 -29.58 9.92
N ARG A 444 -7.48 -28.97 9.77
CA ARG A 444 -8.32 -28.57 10.91
C ARG A 444 -8.66 -29.73 11.83
N ASN A 445 -9.08 -30.86 11.26
CA ASN A 445 -9.45 -32.04 12.04
C ASN A 445 -8.23 -32.68 12.71
N GLN A 446 -7.07 -32.68 12.07
CA GLN A 446 -5.82 -33.10 12.71
C GLN A 446 -5.49 -32.25 13.94
N LEU A 447 -5.60 -30.93 13.84
CA LEU A 447 -5.40 -30.03 14.98
C LEU A 447 -6.43 -30.26 16.09
N ARG A 448 -7.70 -30.54 15.75
CA ARG A 448 -8.74 -30.90 16.75
C ARG A 448 -8.42 -32.22 17.46
N ASN A 449 -7.96 -33.23 16.73
CA ASN A 449 -7.56 -34.50 17.34
C ASN A 449 -6.41 -34.30 18.33
N ILE A 450 -5.42 -33.46 17.99
CA ILE A 450 -4.33 -33.10 18.91
C ILE A 450 -4.87 -32.30 20.11
N GLN A 451 -5.84 -31.41 19.89
CA GLN A 451 -6.49 -30.69 20.99
C GLN A 451 -7.18 -31.64 21.97
N ASP A 452 -7.83 -32.70 21.46
CA ASP A 452 -8.48 -33.71 22.29
C ASP A 452 -7.47 -34.60 23.04
N THR A 453 -6.32 -34.94 22.43
CA THR A 453 -5.28 -35.75 23.10
C THR A 453 -4.52 -34.98 24.19
N VAL A 454 -4.36 -33.67 24.00
CA VAL A 454 -3.67 -32.78 24.94
C VAL A 454 -4.57 -32.36 26.11
N LYS A 455 -5.88 -32.61 25.99
CA LYS A 455 -6.87 -32.15 26.95
C LYS A 455 -6.56 -32.63 28.37
N GLY A 456 -6.58 -31.70 29.32
CA GLY A 456 -6.31 -31.97 30.74
C GLY A 456 -4.82 -32.03 31.13
N GLN A 457 -3.88 -31.85 30.20
CA GLN A 457 -2.45 -31.72 30.52
C GLN A 457 -2.15 -30.34 31.12
N SER A 458 -1.46 -30.34 32.27
CA SER A 458 -1.13 -29.11 33.01
C SER A 458 0.19 -28.46 32.57
N SER A 459 1.13 -29.26 32.04
CA SER A 459 2.43 -28.81 31.56
C SER A 459 2.85 -29.57 30.31
N LEU A 460 3.37 -28.87 29.31
CA LEU A 460 3.76 -29.45 28.02
C LEU A 460 5.07 -28.88 27.49
N THR A 461 5.81 -29.72 26.79
CA THR A 461 7.05 -29.38 26.07
C THR A 461 6.82 -29.57 24.58
N ILE A 462 7.06 -28.52 23.80
CA ILE A 462 6.75 -28.49 22.37
C ILE A 462 7.99 -28.10 21.58
N TYR A 463 8.37 -28.92 20.62
CA TYR A 463 9.40 -28.59 19.64
C TYR A 463 8.73 -28.04 18.38
N THR A 464 9.23 -26.92 17.86
CA THR A 464 8.69 -26.25 16.67
C THR A 464 9.80 -25.92 15.69
N ASP A 465 9.53 -26.08 14.40
CA ASP A 465 10.46 -25.68 13.34
C ASP A 465 9.72 -25.20 12.08
N GLY A 466 10.39 -24.36 11.31
CA GLY A 466 9.95 -23.82 10.03
C GLY A 466 11.03 -23.96 8.96
N SER A 467 10.72 -24.67 7.87
CA SER A 467 11.60 -24.82 6.73
C SER A 467 11.19 -23.89 5.59
N PHE A 468 12.18 -23.42 4.84
CA PHE A 468 12.00 -22.62 3.64
C PHE A 468 12.76 -23.30 2.49
N LYS A 469 12.05 -23.72 1.44
CA LYS A 469 12.65 -24.29 0.22
C LYS A 469 12.41 -23.37 -0.96
N ARG A 470 13.49 -23.01 -1.65
CA ARG A 470 13.46 -22.32 -2.95
C ARG A 470 13.43 -23.41 -4.03
N HIS A 471 12.32 -23.55 -4.76
CA HIS A 471 12.20 -24.52 -5.86
C HIS A 471 12.06 -23.77 -7.17
N SER A 472 13.15 -23.75 -7.94
CA SER A 472 13.30 -23.01 -9.20
C SER A 472 12.84 -21.54 -9.10
N ASN A 473 13.00 -20.75 -10.16
CA ASN A 473 12.71 -19.31 -10.12
C ASN A 473 11.21 -18.98 -10.00
N THR A 474 10.32 -19.96 -9.81
CA THR A 474 8.86 -19.76 -9.91
C THR A 474 8.05 -20.21 -8.69
N SER A 475 8.57 -21.05 -7.79
CA SER A 475 7.81 -21.51 -6.61
C SER A 475 8.64 -21.46 -5.32
N VAL A 476 8.11 -20.77 -4.31
CA VAL A 476 8.72 -20.73 -2.98
C VAL A 476 7.72 -21.33 -2.00
N MET A 477 8.12 -22.39 -1.33
CA MET A 477 7.29 -23.14 -0.40
C MET A 477 7.92 -23.11 1.00
N MET A 478 7.07 -23.00 2.02
CA MET A 478 7.48 -23.15 3.41
C MET A 478 6.78 -24.35 4.01
N GLY A 479 7.46 -25.02 4.93
CA GLY A 479 6.91 -26.07 5.74
C GLY A 479 6.98 -25.66 7.21
N SER A 480 5.92 -25.94 7.95
CA SER A 480 5.87 -25.71 9.40
C SER A 480 5.53 -27.02 10.09
N ALA A 481 6.23 -27.33 11.18
CA ALA A 481 5.97 -28.54 11.95
C ALA A 481 6.11 -28.29 13.45
N PHE A 482 5.37 -29.06 14.25
CA PHE A 482 5.58 -29.13 15.69
C PHE A 482 5.38 -30.55 16.22
N LYS A 483 6.01 -30.83 17.37
CA LYS A 483 5.85 -32.06 18.13
C LYS A 483 5.63 -31.74 19.62
N ILE A 484 4.60 -32.32 20.21
CA ILE A 484 4.31 -32.26 21.65
C ILE A 484 4.84 -33.56 22.28
N ILE A 485 5.71 -33.44 23.28
CA ILE A 485 6.43 -34.59 23.83
C ILE A 485 5.51 -35.50 24.65
N GLU A 486 4.74 -34.93 25.57
CA GLU A 486 3.96 -35.68 26.57
C GLU A 486 2.86 -36.55 25.93
N THR A 487 2.31 -36.12 24.79
CA THR A 487 1.28 -36.87 24.04
C THR A 487 1.83 -37.52 22.78
N ASN A 488 3.13 -37.38 22.50
CA ASN A 488 3.79 -37.77 21.24
C ASN A 488 3.01 -37.32 19.98
N SER A 489 2.31 -36.19 20.07
CA SER A 489 1.49 -35.65 18.99
C SER A 489 2.35 -34.86 18.00
N ILE A 490 2.14 -35.08 16.70
CA ILE A 490 2.91 -34.44 15.63
C ILE A 490 1.94 -33.77 14.66
N PHE A 491 2.31 -32.56 14.21
CA PHE A 491 1.60 -31.86 13.15
C PHE A 491 2.59 -31.24 12.16
N GLN A 492 2.24 -31.25 10.87
CA GLN A 492 3.03 -30.62 9.82
C GLN A 492 2.12 -30.14 8.68
N CYS A 493 2.43 -28.98 8.10
CA CYS A 493 1.69 -28.46 6.95
C CYS A 493 2.55 -27.54 6.09
N GLN A 494 2.16 -27.38 4.83
CA GLN A 494 2.72 -26.35 3.97
C GLN A 494 2.13 -24.98 4.33
N ILE A 495 2.95 -23.93 4.30
CA ILE A 495 2.53 -22.53 4.41
C ILE A 495 2.88 -21.81 3.10
N GLN A 496 1.93 -21.03 2.59
CA GLN A 496 2.10 -20.25 1.36
C GLN A 496 1.99 -18.73 1.62
N GLU A 497 2.30 -17.97 0.57
CA GLU A 497 2.27 -16.50 0.49
C GLU A 497 3.31 -15.78 1.38
N ASN A 498 3.93 -14.72 0.87
CA ASN A 498 4.99 -13.94 1.55
C ASN A 498 6.03 -14.81 2.28
N PRO A 499 6.79 -15.63 1.55
CA PRO A 499 7.55 -16.71 2.16
C PRO A 499 8.77 -16.19 2.94
N SER A 500 8.97 -16.71 4.15
CA SER A 500 10.05 -16.36 5.07
C SER A 500 10.17 -17.41 6.17
N VAL A 501 11.41 -17.72 6.57
CA VAL A 501 11.71 -18.62 7.70
C VAL A 501 10.98 -18.18 8.97
N ILE A 502 10.98 -16.87 9.29
CA ILE A 502 10.29 -16.32 10.47
C ILE A 502 8.78 -16.61 10.42
N LYS A 503 8.15 -16.55 9.24
CA LYS A 503 6.72 -16.86 9.10
C LYS A 503 6.46 -18.34 9.35
N ALA A 504 7.29 -19.22 8.80
CA ALA A 504 7.14 -20.66 8.95
C ALA A 504 7.26 -21.09 10.43
N GLU A 505 8.28 -20.61 11.14
CA GLU A 505 8.48 -20.91 12.55
C GLU A 505 7.37 -20.33 13.43
N LEU A 506 6.99 -19.06 13.22
CA LEU A 506 5.92 -18.41 13.99
C LEU A 506 4.57 -19.12 13.76
N MET A 507 4.33 -19.61 12.54
CA MET A 507 3.12 -20.36 12.25
C MET A 507 3.11 -21.72 12.95
N ALA A 508 4.26 -22.42 13.02
CA ALA A 508 4.39 -23.64 13.81
C ALA A 508 4.01 -23.42 15.28
N MET A 509 4.49 -22.34 15.89
CA MET A 509 4.12 -21.96 17.25
C MET A 509 2.63 -21.62 17.39
N ILE A 510 2.05 -20.85 16.47
CA ILE A 510 0.62 -20.49 16.50
C ILE A 510 -0.26 -21.75 16.44
N MET A 511 0.08 -22.71 15.58
CA MET A 511 -0.66 -23.97 15.44
C MET A 511 -0.57 -24.83 16.70
N ALA A 512 0.61 -24.90 17.33
CA ALA A 512 0.78 -25.59 18.60
C ALA A 512 -0.10 -24.95 19.69
N LEU A 513 -0.08 -23.62 19.84
CA LEU A 513 -0.87 -22.91 20.85
C LEU A 513 -2.39 -23.07 20.67
N LEU A 514 -2.86 -23.24 19.43
CA LEU A 514 -4.30 -23.47 19.17
C LEU A 514 -4.80 -24.76 19.83
N CYS A 515 -3.94 -25.78 19.92
CA CYS A 515 -4.27 -27.10 20.45
C CYS A 515 -4.28 -27.16 21.99
N LEU A 516 -3.78 -26.13 22.68
CA LEU A 516 -3.60 -26.15 24.14
C LEU A 516 -4.88 -25.80 24.90
N ASP A 517 -5.02 -26.32 26.11
CA ASP A 517 -6.09 -25.94 27.03
C ASP A 517 -5.81 -24.61 27.73
N LYS A 518 -6.83 -24.07 28.41
CA LYS A 518 -6.70 -22.84 29.17
C LYS A 518 -5.85 -23.09 30.42
N GLY A 519 -4.90 -22.21 30.73
CA GLY A 519 -4.06 -22.30 31.93
C GLY A 519 -2.87 -23.24 31.83
N THR A 520 -2.63 -23.88 30.67
CA THR A 520 -1.51 -24.81 30.49
C THR A 520 -0.17 -24.09 30.57
N ARG A 521 0.79 -24.70 31.29
CA ARG A 521 2.21 -24.29 31.27
C ARG A 521 2.89 -24.89 30.04
N VAL A 522 3.52 -24.07 29.22
CA VAL A 522 4.13 -24.52 27.96
C VAL A 522 5.56 -24.03 27.83
N THR A 523 6.47 -24.96 27.56
CA THR A 523 7.84 -24.69 27.12
C THR A 523 7.92 -24.95 25.63
N ILE A 524 8.17 -23.91 24.82
CA ILE A 524 8.44 -24.09 23.38
C ILE A 524 9.94 -24.06 23.12
N CYS A 525 10.44 -25.16 22.57
CA CYS A 525 11.80 -25.37 22.11
C CYS A 525 11.90 -24.99 20.63
N THR A 526 12.73 -23.99 20.32
CA THR A 526 13.01 -23.51 18.95
C THR A 526 14.48 -23.14 18.80
N ASP A 527 15.04 -23.31 17.61
CA ASP A 527 16.39 -22.87 17.25
C ASP A 527 16.46 -21.38 16.86
N SER A 528 15.30 -20.76 16.60
CA SER A 528 15.17 -19.38 16.14
C SER A 528 15.43 -18.34 17.22
N GLN A 529 16.67 -17.85 17.27
CA GLN A 529 17.03 -16.73 18.13
C GLN A 529 16.22 -15.45 17.81
N ILE A 530 15.83 -15.26 16.54
CA ILE A 530 15.07 -14.08 16.10
C ILE A 530 13.70 -14.06 16.77
N ILE A 531 12.99 -15.21 16.79
CA ILE A 531 11.69 -15.33 17.45
C ILE A 531 11.81 -15.12 18.96
N ILE A 532 12.82 -15.73 19.60
CA ILE A 532 13.04 -15.58 21.06
C ILE A 532 13.26 -14.11 21.43
N ASN A 533 14.16 -13.44 20.70
CA ASN A 533 14.46 -12.02 20.92
C ASN A 533 13.27 -11.11 20.64
N GLN A 534 12.42 -11.48 19.69
CA GLN A 534 11.24 -10.70 19.34
C GLN A 534 10.13 -10.88 20.37
N PHE A 535 9.91 -12.12 20.83
CA PHE A 535 8.92 -12.44 21.87
C PHE A 535 9.24 -11.75 23.19
N SER A 536 10.50 -11.78 23.63
CA SER A 536 10.93 -11.15 24.89
C SER A 536 10.67 -9.63 24.90
N LYS A 537 10.72 -8.98 23.73
CA LYS A 537 10.42 -7.55 23.58
C LYS A 537 8.93 -7.24 23.63
N ILE A 538 8.05 -8.16 23.23
CA ILE A 538 6.63 -7.86 23.00
C ILE A 538 5.66 -8.53 23.97
N ASN A 539 6.07 -9.59 24.67
CA ASN A 539 5.16 -10.39 25.50
C ASN A 539 4.49 -9.57 26.64
N THR A 540 5.21 -8.59 27.20
CA THR A 540 4.75 -7.68 28.25
C THR A 540 3.98 -6.47 27.72
N LEU A 541 4.05 -6.18 26.42
CA LEU A 541 3.43 -4.99 25.83
C LEU A 541 1.93 -5.16 25.61
N SER A 542 1.15 -4.09 25.72
CA SER A 542 -0.27 -4.13 25.33
C SER A 542 -0.42 -4.41 23.82
N ILE A 543 -1.56 -4.99 23.39
CA ILE A 543 -1.82 -5.25 21.97
C ILE A 543 -1.71 -3.96 21.15
N LEU A 544 -2.16 -2.83 21.71
CA LEU A 544 -2.06 -1.51 21.08
C LEU A 544 -0.60 -1.06 20.92
N ALA A 545 0.27 -1.33 21.90
CA ALA A 545 1.69 -1.03 21.81
C ALA A 545 2.37 -1.91 20.74
N VAL A 546 2.07 -3.21 20.70
CA VAL A 546 2.58 -4.12 19.66
C VAL A 546 2.15 -3.68 18.26
N GLN A 547 0.90 -3.22 18.10
CA GLN A 547 0.38 -2.68 16.83
C GLN A 547 1.12 -1.43 16.33
N ARG A 548 1.75 -0.66 17.23
CA ARG A 548 2.54 0.54 16.89
C ARG A 548 3.98 0.22 16.52
N LEU A 549 4.47 -0.99 16.85
CA LEU A 549 5.81 -1.42 16.47
C LEU A 549 5.86 -1.75 14.98
N LYS A 550 6.97 -1.41 14.32
CA LYS A 550 7.23 -1.73 12.91
C LYS A 550 7.72 -3.18 12.76
N LEU A 551 6.90 -4.16 13.16
CA LEU A 551 7.24 -5.58 13.11
C LEU A 551 6.87 -6.19 11.76
N GLN A 552 7.77 -7.02 11.23
CA GLN A 552 7.43 -7.94 10.14
C GLN A 552 6.44 -8.99 10.69
N TYR A 553 5.45 -9.36 9.88
CA TYR A 553 4.40 -10.31 10.28
C TYR A 553 3.65 -9.87 11.54
N SER A 554 3.50 -8.54 11.75
CA SER A 554 2.84 -7.97 12.93
C SER A 554 1.48 -8.59 13.24
N ILE A 555 0.72 -8.98 12.21
CA ILE A 555 -0.60 -9.60 12.37
C ILE A 555 -0.51 -10.99 13.01
N LEU A 556 0.50 -11.79 12.66
CA LEU A 556 0.76 -13.11 13.22
C LEU A 556 1.27 -12.99 14.65
N TRP A 557 2.15 -12.02 14.94
CA TRP A 557 2.57 -11.72 16.31
C TRP A 557 1.41 -11.28 17.20
N ILE A 558 0.48 -10.46 16.68
CA ILE A 558 -0.72 -10.06 17.41
C ILE A 558 -1.62 -11.28 17.66
N LEU A 559 -1.80 -12.16 16.67
CA LEU A 559 -2.55 -13.41 16.84
C LEU A 559 -1.91 -14.29 17.92
N PHE A 560 -0.60 -14.49 17.85
CA PHE A 560 0.17 -15.26 18.82
C PHE A 560 0.01 -14.74 20.26
N ILE A 561 0.21 -13.43 20.48
CA ILE A 561 0.02 -12.82 21.81
C ILE A 561 -1.45 -12.88 22.27
N LYS A 562 -2.41 -12.71 21.36
CA LYS A 562 -3.83 -12.87 21.68
C LYS A 562 -4.15 -14.29 22.11
N LEU A 563 -3.59 -15.31 21.46
CA LEU A 563 -3.80 -16.72 21.81
C LEU A 563 -3.27 -17.03 23.22
N ILE A 564 -2.05 -16.58 23.54
CA ILE A 564 -1.44 -16.73 24.87
C ILE A 564 -2.36 -16.14 25.95
N ARG A 565 -2.86 -14.91 25.74
CA ARG A 565 -3.73 -14.22 26.70
C ARG A 565 -5.12 -14.82 26.79
N PHE A 566 -5.71 -15.18 25.65
CA PHE A 566 -7.05 -15.75 25.58
C PHE A 566 -7.13 -17.11 26.28
N LYS A 567 -6.07 -17.92 26.13
CA LYS A 567 -5.94 -19.23 26.79
C LYS A 567 -5.20 -19.15 28.15
N ASP A 568 -4.84 -17.96 28.63
CA ASP A 568 -4.15 -17.77 29.91
C ASP A 568 -2.91 -18.69 30.09
N LEU A 569 -2.09 -18.78 29.05
CA LEU A 569 -0.95 -19.71 29.01
C LEU A 569 0.27 -19.16 29.75
N ILE A 570 0.95 -20.00 30.52
CA ILE A 570 2.25 -19.69 31.14
C ILE A 570 3.34 -20.19 30.21
N MET A 571 3.88 -19.29 29.40
CA MET A 571 4.78 -19.64 28.29
C MET A 571 6.25 -19.30 28.57
N THR A 572 7.13 -20.25 28.30
CA THR A 572 8.59 -20.08 28.24
C THR A 572 9.11 -20.48 26.86
N LEU A 573 10.07 -19.71 26.32
CA LEU A 573 10.78 -20.07 25.09
C LEU A 573 12.19 -20.54 25.46
N GLN A 574 12.58 -21.72 24.98
CA GLN A 574 13.90 -22.30 25.17
C GLN A 574 14.62 -22.39 23.83
N LYS A 575 15.86 -21.89 23.80
CA LYS A 575 16.72 -22.03 22.62
C LYS A 575 17.25 -23.46 22.55
N VAL A 576 17.08 -24.09 21.39
CA VAL A 576 17.78 -25.33 21.02
C VAL A 576 18.94 -24.97 20.09
N LYS A 577 20.05 -25.70 20.17
CA LYS A 577 21.14 -25.54 19.21
C LYS A 577 20.74 -26.26 17.92
N ALA A 578 20.80 -25.54 16.79
CA ALA A 578 20.62 -26.15 15.48
C ALA A 578 21.68 -27.26 15.26
N HIS A 579 21.23 -28.43 14.82
CA HIS A 579 22.08 -29.58 14.45
C HIS A 579 22.90 -30.22 15.58
N ASP A 580 22.51 -30.05 16.85
CA ASP A 580 23.10 -30.78 17.98
C ASP A 580 22.33 -32.10 18.26
N SER A 581 22.84 -32.94 19.16
CA SER A 581 22.35 -34.30 19.49
C SER A 581 20.95 -34.42 20.12
N ASP A 582 20.06 -33.43 19.96
CA ASP A 582 18.67 -33.51 20.39
C ASP A 582 17.80 -34.17 19.31
N ASP A 583 17.46 -35.44 19.53
CA ASP A 583 16.64 -36.25 18.63
C ASP A 583 15.29 -35.60 18.30
N HIS A 584 14.69 -34.85 19.23
CA HIS A 584 13.39 -34.21 18.98
C HIS A 584 13.48 -33.01 18.06
N SER A 585 14.54 -32.21 18.19
CA SER A 585 14.79 -31.08 17.28
C SER A 585 15.03 -31.58 15.85
N ASN A 586 15.83 -32.64 15.69
CA ASN A 586 16.13 -33.22 14.38
C ASN A 586 14.88 -33.83 13.71
N ILE A 587 13.98 -34.41 14.51
CA ILE A 587 12.68 -34.88 14.00
C ILE A 587 11.85 -33.73 13.46
N VAL A 588 11.72 -32.61 14.18
CA VAL A 588 10.87 -31.49 13.75
C VAL A 588 11.48 -30.75 12.54
N ASP A 589 12.81 -30.63 12.44
CA ASP A 589 13.49 -30.11 11.23
C ASP A 589 13.21 -30.97 10.00
N LYS A 590 13.31 -32.29 10.14
CA LYS A 590 12.95 -33.22 9.07
C LYS A 590 11.49 -33.06 8.65
N LEU A 591 10.57 -33.00 9.61
CA LEU A 591 9.14 -32.80 9.35
C LEU A 591 8.89 -31.46 8.65
N ALA A 592 9.50 -30.37 9.09
CA ALA A 592 9.35 -29.06 8.46
C ALA A 592 9.85 -29.08 7.00
N LYS A 593 10.96 -29.77 6.71
CA LYS A 593 11.47 -29.95 5.34
C LYS A 593 10.55 -30.79 4.45
N GLU A 594 9.92 -31.83 5.01
CA GLU A 594 8.94 -32.67 4.32
C GLU A 594 7.60 -31.95 4.12
N ALA A 595 7.22 -31.05 5.04
CA ALA A 595 5.98 -30.31 5.01
C ALA A 595 5.84 -29.41 3.78
N CYS A 596 6.94 -29.01 3.12
CA CYS A 596 6.92 -28.22 1.89
C CYS A 596 6.14 -28.87 0.74
N SER A 597 5.99 -30.21 0.72
CA SER A 597 5.22 -30.95 -0.28
C SER A 597 3.85 -31.46 0.22
N LYS A 598 3.43 -31.04 1.42
CA LYS A 598 2.14 -31.40 2.02
C LYS A 598 1.05 -30.40 1.68
N GLU A 599 -0.15 -30.66 2.19
CA GLU A 599 -1.31 -29.78 2.01
C GLU A 599 -1.09 -28.41 2.68
N CYS A 600 -1.54 -27.34 1.99
CA CYS A 600 -1.35 -25.97 2.44
C CYS A 600 -2.41 -25.54 3.45
N LEU A 601 -1.95 -25.01 4.59
CA LEU A 601 -2.82 -24.35 5.55
C LEU A 601 -3.19 -22.93 5.07
N VAL A 602 -4.47 -22.61 5.12
CA VAL A 602 -5.02 -21.29 4.80
C VAL A 602 -5.79 -20.78 6.01
N ILE A 603 -5.48 -19.55 6.44
CA ILE A 603 -6.18 -18.87 7.54
C ILE A 603 -7.27 -18.00 6.94
N ASP A 604 -8.51 -18.15 7.40
CA ASP A 604 -9.62 -17.27 7.03
C ASP A 604 -9.28 -15.83 7.47
N PRO A 605 -9.27 -14.87 6.52
CA PRO A 605 -9.03 -13.44 6.79
C PRO A 605 -9.86 -12.87 7.95
N LYS A 606 -11.04 -13.42 8.23
CA LYS A 606 -11.87 -12.99 9.37
C LYS A 606 -11.13 -13.06 10.70
N LEU A 607 -10.29 -14.10 10.92
CA LEU A 607 -9.54 -14.29 12.16
C LEU A 607 -8.49 -13.19 12.39
N LEU A 608 -7.89 -12.69 11.31
CA LEU A 608 -6.75 -11.79 11.37
C LEU A 608 -7.15 -10.31 11.52
N ALA A 609 -8.45 -10.00 11.57
CA ALA A 609 -8.99 -8.64 11.74
C ALA A 609 -8.47 -7.63 10.69
N HIS A 610 -8.52 -8.01 9.41
CA HIS A 610 -8.09 -7.21 8.26
C HIS A 610 -8.97 -5.99 7.99
N ASN A 611 -9.06 -5.01 8.90
CA ASN A 611 -9.65 -3.72 8.54
C ASN A 611 -8.59 -2.87 7.85
N GLY A 612 -8.60 -2.86 6.52
CA GLY A 612 -7.73 -1.97 5.76
C GLY A 612 -6.36 -2.57 5.43
N THR A 613 -6.24 -3.90 5.31
CA THR A 613 -4.98 -4.54 4.91
C THR A 613 -4.72 -4.24 3.43
N ILE A 614 -3.50 -3.80 3.11
CA ILE A 614 -3.10 -3.58 1.73
C ILE A 614 -2.67 -4.93 1.14
N CYS A 615 -3.08 -5.18 -0.10
CA CYS A 615 -2.79 -6.41 -0.83
C CYS A 615 -2.09 -6.07 -2.15
N TRP A 616 -1.19 -6.93 -2.60
CA TRP A 616 -0.58 -6.88 -3.93
C TRP A 616 -0.98 -8.13 -4.71
N ASN A 617 -1.50 -7.97 -5.92
CA ASN A 617 -2.06 -9.08 -6.72
C ASN A 617 -3.05 -9.94 -5.89
N HIS A 618 -3.91 -9.27 -5.13
CA HIS A 618 -4.90 -9.86 -4.20
C HIS A 618 -4.32 -10.61 -2.98
N LYS A 619 -3.00 -10.66 -2.80
CA LYS A 619 -2.35 -11.30 -1.64
C LYS A 619 -2.02 -10.25 -0.57
N PRO A 620 -2.32 -10.51 0.72
CA PRO A 620 -2.10 -9.54 1.79
C PRO A 620 -0.61 -9.24 1.97
N MET A 621 -0.27 -7.97 2.21
CA MET A 621 1.09 -7.55 2.52
C MET A 621 1.37 -7.75 4.01
N GLU A 622 2.18 -8.76 4.36
CA GLU A 622 2.47 -9.13 5.76
C GLU A 622 3.75 -8.49 6.31
N ARG A 623 4.59 -7.94 5.43
CA ARG A 623 5.80 -7.19 5.79
C ARG A 623 5.52 -5.69 5.85
N ASN A 624 6.55 -4.92 6.18
CA ASN A 624 6.47 -3.47 6.11
C ASN A 624 6.07 -3.01 4.69
N ILE A 625 4.95 -2.28 4.59
CA ILE A 625 4.36 -1.86 3.31
C ILE A 625 5.33 -1.00 2.50
N THR A 626 6.03 -0.10 3.16
CA THR A 626 7.02 0.78 2.53
C THR A 626 8.12 -0.04 1.84
N LEU A 627 8.64 -1.07 2.53
CA LEU A 627 9.66 -1.96 1.96
C LEU A 627 9.09 -2.84 0.85
N MET A 628 7.87 -3.34 1.00
CA MET A 628 7.29 -4.23 0.00
C MET A 628 6.88 -3.48 -1.28
N VAL A 629 6.38 -2.23 -1.20
CA VAL A 629 6.18 -1.39 -2.41
C VAL A 629 7.53 -1.10 -3.10
N LYS A 630 8.59 -0.85 -2.32
CA LYS A 630 9.95 -0.67 -2.86
C LYS A 630 10.40 -1.93 -3.61
N ASP A 631 10.25 -3.11 -3.01
CA ASP A 631 10.67 -4.37 -3.62
C ASP A 631 9.86 -4.69 -4.88
N ILE A 632 8.53 -4.45 -4.87
CA ILE A 632 7.68 -4.60 -6.06
C ILE A 632 8.19 -3.71 -7.20
N LYS A 633 8.51 -2.44 -6.90
CA LYS A 633 9.03 -1.50 -7.90
C LYS A 633 10.41 -1.90 -8.41
N GLU A 634 11.28 -2.36 -7.52
CA GLU A 634 12.60 -2.89 -7.89
C GLU A 634 12.46 -4.07 -8.84
N THR A 635 11.61 -5.05 -8.52
CA THR A 635 11.34 -6.19 -9.39
C THR A 635 10.78 -5.77 -10.74
N GLN A 636 9.85 -4.79 -10.78
CA GLN A 636 9.32 -4.25 -12.03
C GLN A 636 10.42 -3.60 -12.90
N TYR A 637 11.38 -2.88 -12.31
CA TYR A 637 12.50 -2.32 -13.07
C TYR A 637 13.43 -3.40 -13.62
N ILE A 638 13.73 -4.41 -12.81
CA ILE A 638 14.56 -5.55 -13.22
C ILE A 638 13.86 -6.33 -14.34
N GLU A 639 12.56 -6.58 -14.22
CA GLU A 639 11.75 -7.24 -15.24
C GLU A 639 11.74 -6.43 -16.55
N GLN A 640 11.50 -5.11 -16.48
CA GLN A 640 11.59 -4.22 -17.63
C GLN A 640 12.96 -4.25 -18.30
N PHE A 641 14.04 -4.40 -17.53
CA PHE A 641 15.37 -4.56 -18.08
C PHE A 641 15.53 -5.90 -18.81
N PHE A 642 15.11 -7.02 -18.22
CA PHE A 642 15.19 -8.33 -18.86
C PHE A 642 14.31 -8.43 -20.11
N MET A 643 13.15 -7.76 -20.13
CA MET A 643 12.23 -7.73 -21.27
C MET A 643 12.69 -6.86 -22.45
N LEU A 644 13.83 -6.17 -22.36
CA LEU A 644 14.38 -5.42 -23.50
C LEU A 644 14.70 -6.38 -24.65
N ASN A 645 14.38 -5.99 -25.89
CA ASN A 645 14.63 -6.83 -27.08
C ASN A 645 16.07 -7.36 -27.18
N ARG A 646 17.07 -6.55 -26.79
CA ARG A 646 18.49 -6.93 -26.73
C ARG A 646 18.81 -7.99 -25.68
N ASN A 647 17.99 -8.10 -24.63
CA ASN A 647 18.18 -9.00 -23.51
C ASN A 647 17.35 -10.28 -23.65
N ARG A 648 16.62 -10.46 -24.77
CA ARG A 648 15.78 -11.62 -25.04
C ARG A 648 16.55 -12.95 -24.95
N TYR A 649 17.85 -12.93 -25.25
CA TYR A 649 18.77 -14.08 -25.08
C TYR A 649 18.91 -14.52 -23.62
N PHE A 650 18.80 -13.61 -22.65
CA PHE A 650 18.83 -13.90 -21.21
C PHE A 650 17.47 -14.34 -20.63
N THR A 651 16.41 -14.36 -21.45
CA THR A 651 15.05 -14.67 -20.97
C THR A 651 14.59 -16.08 -21.31
N SER A 652 15.44 -16.89 -21.97
CA SER A 652 15.19 -18.32 -22.15
C SER A 652 15.36 -19.02 -20.80
N PRO A 653 14.32 -19.69 -20.26
CA PRO A 653 14.36 -20.32 -18.93
C PRO A 653 15.48 -21.36 -18.77
N SER A 654 15.95 -21.95 -19.87
CA SER A 654 17.00 -22.96 -19.89
C SER A 654 18.44 -22.40 -19.82
N ASP A 655 18.65 -21.10 -19.96
CA ASP A 655 19.99 -20.51 -20.15
C ASP A 655 20.54 -19.76 -18.91
N LEU A 656 19.80 -19.71 -17.79
CA LEU A 656 20.19 -18.94 -16.59
C LEU A 656 20.02 -19.69 -15.25
N GLU A 657 19.92 -21.02 -15.29
CA GLU A 657 20.02 -21.85 -14.08
C GLU A 657 21.49 -21.96 -13.65
N LEU A 658 21.95 -20.98 -12.87
CA LEU A 658 23.03 -21.19 -11.91
C LEU A 658 22.32 -21.55 -10.60
N PHE A 659 22.42 -22.80 -10.19
CA PHE A 659 21.87 -23.25 -8.91
C PHE A 659 22.62 -22.54 -7.78
N ASP A 660 21.89 -21.73 -7.00
CA ASP A 660 22.41 -21.20 -5.74
C ASP A 660 22.85 -22.40 -4.87
N CYS A 661 24.14 -22.44 -4.48
CA CYS A 661 24.81 -23.38 -3.56
C CYS A 661 25.75 -24.45 -4.16
N TRP A 662 26.12 -24.40 -5.45
CA TRP A 662 27.05 -25.39 -6.02
C TRP A 662 28.48 -24.86 -6.17
N ARG A 663 29.46 -25.75 -5.99
CA ARG A 663 30.83 -25.49 -6.46
C ARG A 663 30.87 -25.66 -7.97
N CYS A 664 31.69 -24.86 -8.65
CA CYS A 664 31.84 -24.91 -10.11
C CYS A 664 32.07 -26.34 -10.60
N ALA A 665 31.21 -26.85 -11.50
CA ALA A 665 31.30 -28.23 -11.98
C ALA A 665 32.58 -28.51 -12.78
N LEU A 666 33.28 -27.46 -13.21
CA LEU A 666 34.52 -27.56 -13.98
C LEU A 666 35.77 -27.58 -13.09
N CYS A 667 35.84 -26.77 -12.02
CA CYS A 667 37.04 -26.68 -11.17
C CYS A 667 36.83 -27.16 -9.72
N ASN A 668 35.60 -27.29 -9.25
CA ASN A 668 35.20 -27.77 -7.93
C ASN A 668 35.83 -27.02 -6.72
N THR A 669 36.34 -25.81 -6.92
CA THR A 669 37.04 -25.02 -5.90
C THR A 669 36.25 -23.81 -5.41
N GLU A 670 35.60 -23.07 -6.31
CA GLU A 670 34.84 -21.87 -5.98
C GLU A 670 33.33 -22.05 -6.22
N LEU A 671 32.53 -21.15 -5.66
CA LEU A 671 31.08 -21.11 -5.92
C LEU A 671 30.82 -20.83 -7.41
N GLU A 672 29.94 -21.61 -8.00
CA GLU A 672 29.55 -21.46 -9.39
C GLU A 672 28.72 -20.18 -9.56
N THR A 673 29.34 -19.18 -10.17
CA THR A 673 28.67 -17.94 -10.58
C THR A 673 28.95 -17.69 -12.04
N TYR A 674 28.11 -16.90 -12.71
CA TYR A 674 28.33 -16.53 -14.11
C TYR A 674 29.68 -15.82 -14.30
N GLN A 675 30.09 -15.01 -13.31
CA GLN A 675 31.40 -14.37 -13.28
C GLN A 675 32.52 -15.40 -13.09
N HIS A 676 32.33 -16.38 -12.20
CA HIS A 676 33.28 -17.46 -11.99
C HIS A 676 33.45 -18.32 -13.25
N LEU A 677 32.39 -18.66 -13.99
CA LEU A 677 32.52 -19.43 -15.24
C LEU A 677 33.40 -18.70 -16.27
N TRP A 678 33.27 -17.38 -16.34
CA TRP A 678 34.13 -16.53 -17.16
C TRP A 678 35.54 -16.33 -16.60
N SER A 679 35.78 -16.61 -15.31
CA SER A 679 37.09 -16.48 -14.66
C SER A 679 37.77 -17.81 -14.30
N CYS A 680 37.10 -18.92 -14.55
CA CYS A 680 37.48 -20.25 -14.09
C CYS A 680 38.82 -20.66 -14.69
N SER A 681 39.72 -21.20 -13.84
CA SER A 681 41.03 -21.71 -14.30
C SER A 681 40.86 -22.87 -15.28
N ALA A 682 39.86 -23.73 -15.06
CA ALA A 682 39.59 -24.88 -15.93
C ALA A 682 39.14 -24.48 -17.35
N THR A 683 38.63 -23.26 -17.56
CA THR A 683 38.18 -22.77 -18.87
C THR A 683 39.20 -21.85 -19.55
N GLN A 684 40.40 -21.68 -19.00
CA GLN A 684 41.36 -20.66 -19.49
C GLN A 684 41.69 -20.81 -20.99
N ASN A 685 41.96 -22.05 -21.44
CA ASN A 685 42.29 -22.31 -22.85
C ASN A 685 41.09 -22.08 -23.77
N ILE A 686 39.91 -22.53 -23.35
CA ILE A 686 38.65 -22.35 -24.10
C ILE A 686 38.28 -20.86 -24.18
N ARG A 687 38.47 -20.11 -23.11
CA ARG A 687 38.26 -18.65 -23.10
C ARG A 687 39.19 -17.94 -24.06
N ALA A 688 40.47 -18.32 -24.10
CA ALA A 688 41.43 -17.76 -25.04
C ALA A 688 41.02 -18.05 -26.50
N GLU A 689 40.52 -19.26 -26.77
CA GLU A 689 39.98 -19.63 -28.08
C GLU A 689 38.74 -18.81 -28.47
N ILE A 690 37.78 -18.66 -27.56
CA ILE A 690 36.57 -17.84 -27.78
C ILE A 690 36.94 -16.39 -28.13
N VAL A 691 37.89 -15.82 -27.39
CA VAL A 691 38.37 -14.45 -27.63
C VAL A 691 39.07 -14.36 -28.98
N HIS A 692 39.94 -15.32 -29.31
CA HIS A 692 40.64 -15.35 -30.60
C HIS A 692 39.66 -15.42 -31.78
N ASN A 693 38.68 -16.31 -31.72
CA ASN A 693 37.66 -16.43 -32.76
C ASN A 693 36.81 -15.16 -32.91
N SER A 694 36.50 -14.51 -31.80
CA SER A 694 35.72 -13.26 -31.81
C SER A 694 36.51 -12.09 -32.40
N LYS A 695 37.82 -12.03 -32.15
CA LYS A 695 38.74 -11.08 -32.79
C LYS A 695 38.86 -11.32 -34.30
N ALA A 696 39.02 -12.59 -34.71
CA ALA A 696 39.04 -12.96 -36.12
C ALA A 696 37.72 -12.60 -36.83
N GLN A 697 36.58 -12.84 -36.18
CA GLN A 697 35.28 -12.44 -36.71
C GLN A 697 35.15 -10.92 -36.85
N LEU A 698 35.62 -10.15 -35.87
CA LEU A 698 35.65 -8.69 -35.96
C LEU A 698 36.49 -8.22 -37.16
N PHE A 699 37.67 -8.82 -37.37
CA PHE A 699 38.51 -8.52 -38.52
C PHE A 699 37.79 -8.83 -39.85
N ASN A 700 37.17 -10.00 -39.98
CA ASN A 700 36.43 -10.39 -41.18
C ASN A 700 35.26 -9.46 -41.49
N LEU A 701 34.58 -8.94 -40.46
CA LEU A 701 33.46 -8.01 -40.62
C LEU A 701 33.92 -6.59 -40.99
N ILE A 702 35.14 -6.21 -40.60
CA ILE A 702 35.74 -4.91 -40.90
C ILE A 702 36.41 -4.92 -42.28
N SER A 703 37.02 -6.02 -42.69
CA SER A 703 37.84 -6.14 -43.91
C SER A 703 37.18 -5.56 -45.19
N PRO A 704 35.87 -5.79 -45.46
CA PRO A 704 35.20 -5.20 -46.63
C PRO A 704 35.12 -3.66 -46.62
N PHE A 705 35.25 -3.01 -45.47
CA PHE A 705 35.20 -1.55 -45.33
C PHE A 705 36.59 -0.88 -45.42
N ILE A 706 37.63 -1.69 -45.53
CA ILE A 706 39.04 -1.27 -45.53
C ILE A 706 39.75 -1.67 -46.83
N GLN A 707 39.28 -2.68 -47.55
CA GLN A 707 39.88 -3.21 -48.79
C GLN A 707 40.22 -2.14 -49.86
N ASP A 708 39.48 -1.03 -49.92
CA ASP A 708 39.70 0.05 -50.90
C ASP A 708 40.54 1.24 -50.35
N LYS A 709 41.08 1.14 -49.13
CA LYS A 709 41.86 2.22 -48.48
C LYS A 709 43.35 1.90 -48.52
N ILE A 710 44.03 2.49 -49.51
CA ILE A 710 45.44 2.25 -49.86
C ILE A 710 46.45 2.60 -48.74
N ASP A 711 46.03 3.39 -47.74
CA ASP A 711 46.92 3.91 -46.67
C ASP A 711 46.82 3.17 -45.32
N ILE A 712 46.16 2.01 -45.23
CA ILE A 712 45.97 1.32 -43.94
C ILE A 712 46.71 -0.03 -43.92
N ASP A 713 47.72 -0.15 -43.04
CA ASP A 713 48.41 -1.43 -42.81
C ASP A 713 47.47 -2.42 -42.09
N HIS A 714 47.25 -3.57 -42.71
CA HIS A 714 46.45 -4.65 -42.14
C HIS A 714 47.04 -5.21 -40.83
N ASN A 715 48.36 -5.16 -40.64
CA ASN A 715 49.02 -5.57 -39.40
C ASN A 715 48.76 -4.59 -38.25
N ASP A 716 48.64 -3.29 -38.54
CA ASP A 716 48.27 -2.27 -37.56
C ASP A 716 46.82 -2.44 -37.08
N ILE A 717 45.91 -2.85 -37.97
CA ILE A 717 44.51 -3.12 -37.59
C ILE A 717 44.42 -4.33 -36.65
N PHE A 718 45.13 -5.43 -36.94
CA PHE A 718 45.17 -6.58 -36.04
C PHE A 718 45.71 -6.19 -34.67
N THR A 719 46.80 -5.43 -34.63
CA THR A 719 47.40 -4.92 -33.40
C THR A 719 46.43 -4.01 -32.63
N ASN A 720 45.70 -3.15 -33.32
CA ASN A 720 44.69 -2.27 -32.72
C ASN A 720 43.47 -3.05 -32.19
N ILE A 721 43.01 -4.07 -32.91
CA ILE A 721 41.94 -4.98 -32.43
C ILE A 721 42.42 -5.71 -31.18
N ASP A 722 43.65 -6.20 -31.16
CA ASP A 722 44.22 -6.92 -30.02
C ASP A 722 44.36 -6.05 -28.77
N ASN A 723 44.65 -4.76 -28.97
CA ASN A 723 44.83 -3.77 -27.91
C ASN A 723 43.52 -3.17 -27.36
N LEU A 724 42.35 -3.56 -27.88
CA LEU A 724 41.08 -3.07 -27.33
C LEU A 724 40.93 -3.53 -25.87
N ASP A 725 40.71 -2.56 -25.00
CA ASP A 725 40.69 -2.67 -23.53
C ASP A 725 39.74 -3.75 -23.00
N PHE A 726 38.63 -3.97 -23.70
CA PHE A 726 37.61 -4.93 -23.32
C PHE A 726 37.97 -6.41 -23.58
N TRP A 727 39.04 -6.70 -24.33
CA TRP A 727 39.55 -8.07 -24.49
C TRP A 727 40.35 -8.58 -23.30
N ASN A 728 40.76 -7.68 -22.40
CA ASN A 728 41.58 -8.05 -21.25
C ASN A 728 40.86 -9.13 -20.40
N SER A 729 41.60 -10.21 -20.12
CA SER A 729 41.17 -11.44 -19.46
C SER A 729 40.81 -11.28 -17.97
N SER A 730 40.86 -10.06 -17.43
CA SER A 730 40.40 -9.67 -16.09
C SER A 730 38.86 -9.59 -15.94
N ASN A 731 38.13 -10.36 -16.76
CA ASN A 731 36.70 -10.72 -16.67
C ASN A 731 35.65 -9.61 -16.87
N ILE A 732 35.91 -8.33 -16.58
CA ILE A 732 34.85 -7.31 -16.60
C ILE A 732 34.49 -6.87 -18.03
N GLY A 733 35.46 -6.72 -18.94
CA GLY A 733 35.25 -6.23 -20.31
C GLY A 733 34.39 -7.16 -21.16
N ILE A 734 34.78 -8.44 -21.25
CA ILE A 734 34.05 -9.48 -21.98
C ILE A 734 32.66 -9.71 -21.36
N LEU A 735 32.58 -9.72 -20.02
CA LEU A 735 31.31 -9.86 -19.32
C LEU A 735 30.34 -8.71 -19.62
N CYS A 736 30.85 -7.48 -19.72
CA CYS A 736 30.07 -6.32 -20.14
C CYS A 736 29.58 -6.48 -21.59
N LEU A 737 30.43 -6.91 -22.52
CA LEU A 737 30.04 -7.16 -23.91
C LEU A 737 28.96 -8.21 -24.03
N VAL A 738 29.11 -9.34 -23.34
CA VAL A 738 28.11 -10.41 -23.33
C VAL A 738 26.79 -9.89 -22.76
N LYS A 739 26.83 -9.07 -21.70
CA LYS A 739 25.65 -8.38 -21.12
C LYS A 739 25.09 -7.24 -21.99
N GLY A 740 25.60 -7.05 -23.22
CA GLY A 740 25.14 -6.03 -24.15
C GLY A 740 25.57 -4.60 -23.79
N ILE A 741 26.55 -4.44 -22.91
CA ILE A 741 27.19 -3.17 -22.56
C ILE A 741 28.37 -2.99 -23.50
N ILE A 742 28.24 -2.05 -24.44
CA ILE A 742 29.26 -1.78 -25.46
C ILE A 742 30.20 -0.67 -24.95
N PRO A 743 31.51 -0.94 -24.82
CA PRO A 743 32.50 0.06 -24.45
C PRO A 743 32.55 1.20 -25.47
N LYS A 744 32.77 2.43 -24.98
CA LYS A 744 32.92 3.61 -25.84
C LYS A 744 34.10 3.44 -26.81
N SER A 745 35.21 2.88 -26.32
CA SER A 745 36.41 2.52 -27.08
C SER A 745 36.10 1.68 -28.31
N PHE A 746 35.19 0.69 -28.20
CA PHE A 746 34.79 -0.14 -29.34
C PHE A 746 34.08 0.68 -30.43
N SER A 747 33.19 1.58 -30.01
CA SER A 747 32.45 2.44 -30.95
C SER A 747 33.33 3.51 -31.59
N GLU A 748 34.31 4.03 -30.87
CA GLU A 748 35.25 5.03 -31.37
C GLU A 748 36.21 4.40 -32.37
N PHE A 749 36.76 3.21 -32.07
CA PHE A 749 37.59 2.43 -32.99
C PHE A 749 36.90 2.20 -34.35
N LEU A 750 35.64 1.73 -34.36
CA LEU A 750 34.91 1.50 -35.62
C LEU A 750 34.61 2.81 -36.38
N LYS A 751 34.45 3.94 -35.67
CA LYS A 751 34.25 5.26 -36.28
C LYS A 751 35.54 5.82 -36.89
N GLU A 752 36.68 5.61 -36.25
CA GLU A 752 38.00 6.00 -36.77
C GLU A 752 38.31 5.31 -38.10
N LEU A 753 37.84 4.06 -38.27
CA LEU A 753 37.94 3.33 -39.53
C LEU A 753 36.98 3.84 -40.64
N LYS A 754 36.23 4.91 -40.39
CA LYS A 754 35.24 5.52 -41.30
C LYS A 754 34.14 4.53 -41.75
N ILE A 755 33.71 3.64 -40.87
CA ILE A 755 32.61 2.69 -41.14
C ILE A 755 31.27 3.42 -41.02
N PRO A 756 30.30 3.21 -41.94
CA PRO A 756 28.97 3.81 -41.84
C PRO A 756 28.27 3.44 -40.53
N GLU A 757 27.59 4.40 -39.90
CA GLU A 757 26.97 4.22 -38.57
C GLU A 757 25.96 3.06 -38.51
N GLN A 758 25.24 2.79 -39.61
CA GLN A 758 24.33 1.65 -39.74
C GLN A 758 25.07 0.29 -39.72
N SER A 759 26.28 0.24 -40.27
CA SER A 759 27.12 -0.97 -40.31
C SER A 759 27.81 -1.22 -38.98
N ILE A 760 28.18 -0.17 -38.23
CA ILE A 760 28.80 -0.27 -36.90
C ILE A 760 27.92 -1.12 -35.97
N TYR A 761 26.61 -0.84 -35.91
CA TYR A 761 25.69 -1.62 -35.07
C TYR A 761 25.65 -3.10 -35.47
N LYS A 762 25.64 -3.39 -36.78
CA LYS A 762 25.61 -4.76 -37.30
C LYS A 762 26.91 -5.50 -36.92
N ILE A 763 28.06 -4.88 -37.10
CA ILE A 763 29.37 -5.45 -36.77
C ILE A 763 29.43 -5.77 -35.27
N MET A 764 29.08 -4.82 -34.41
CA MET A 764 29.09 -5.02 -32.96
C MET A 764 28.18 -6.17 -32.53
N ARG A 765 26.96 -6.23 -33.11
CA ARG A 765 26.00 -7.29 -32.81
C ARG A 765 26.53 -8.66 -33.21
N GLU A 766 27.11 -8.80 -34.39
CA GLU A 766 27.66 -10.08 -34.85
C GLU A 766 28.83 -10.55 -33.98
N VAL A 767 29.71 -9.64 -33.55
CA VAL A 767 30.82 -10.00 -32.64
C VAL A 767 30.31 -10.46 -31.27
N ILE A 768 29.30 -9.78 -30.72
CA ILE A 768 28.67 -10.19 -29.46
C ILE A 768 27.95 -11.54 -29.63
N ASN A 769 27.25 -11.76 -30.75
CA ASN A 769 26.60 -13.05 -31.04
C ASN A 769 27.62 -14.19 -31.07
N THR A 770 28.77 -13.99 -31.73
CA THR A 770 29.85 -14.98 -31.78
C THR A 770 30.37 -15.30 -30.39
N LEU A 771 30.64 -14.28 -29.56
CA LEU A 771 31.07 -14.47 -28.17
C LEU A 771 30.07 -15.31 -27.36
N VAL A 772 28.79 -14.97 -27.46
CA VAL A 772 27.71 -15.63 -26.69
C VAL A 772 27.48 -17.07 -27.16
N LEU A 773 27.43 -17.30 -28.48
CA LEU A 773 27.23 -18.62 -29.05
C LEU A 773 28.38 -19.56 -28.71
N GLN A 774 29.63 -19.09 -28.84
CA GLN A 774 30.78 -19.92 -28.51
C GLN A 774 30.89 -20.19 -27.00
N PHE A 775 30.56 -19.21 -26.14
CA PHE A 775 30.44 -19.46 -24.71
C PHE A 775 29.39 -20.54 -24.40
N LYS A 776 28.23 -20.48 -25.06
CA LYS A 776 27.16 -21.46 -24.87
C LYS A 776 27.61 -22.87 -25.25
N HIS A 777 28.20 -23.04 -26.42
CA HIS A 777 28.61 -24.36 -26.90
C HIS A 777 29.85 -24.92 -26.19
N LEU A 778 30.88 -24.09 -26.00
CA LEU A 778 32.19 -24.58 -25.54
C LEU A 778 32.32 -24.63 -24.02
N ILE A 779 31.57 -23.79 -23.30
CA ILE A 779 31.65 -23.72 -21.83
C ILE A 779 30.34 -24.19 -21.20
N TRP A 780 29.19 -23.62 -21.60
CA TRP A 780 27.93 -23.86 -20.91
C TRP A 780 27.38 -25.28 -21.11
N GLU A 781 27.29 -25.76 -22.36
CA GLU A 781 26.82 -27.11 -22.67
C GLU A 781 27.75 -28.18 -22.06
N HIS A 782 29.06 -27.98 -22.17
CA HIS A 782 30.05 -28.86 -21.55
C HIS A 782 29.90 -28.90 -20.03
N ARG A 783 29.74 -27.75 -19.38
CA ARG A 783 29.45 -27.66 -17.94
C ARG A 783 28.21 -28.48 -17.56
N ASN A 784 27.12 -28.35 -18.31
CA ASN A 784 25.87 -29.06 -18.02
C ASN A 784 26.05 -30.59 -18.10
N VAL A 785 26.84 -31.09 -19.06
CA VAL A 785 27.17 -32.52 -19.16
C VAL A 785 27.96 -33.01 -17.94
N TYR A 786 28.92 -32.23 -17.46
CA TYR A 786 29.69 -32.57 -16.25
C TYR A 786 28.85 -32.50 -14.99
N GLN A 787 27.93 -31.54 -14.93
CA GLN A 787 27.02 -31.38 -13.80
C GLN A 787 26.08 -32.57 -13.65
N VAL A 788 25.49 -33.07 -14.75
CA VAL A 788 24.64 -34.27 -14.76
C VAL A 788 25.41 -35.54 -14.33
N LYS A 789 26.73 -35.58 -14.51
CA LYS A 789 27.56 -36.70 -14.02
C LYS A 789 27.90 -36.62 -12.53
N LEU A 790 27.69 -35.45 -11.90
CA LEU A 790 27.97 -35.20 -10.48
C LEU A 790 26.70 -35.31 -9.60
N GLU A 791 25.50 -35.30 -10.22
CA GLU A 791 24.22 -35.74 -9.64
C GLU A 791 24.13 -37.27 -9.62
#